data_AF-A0A8J4WFA5-F1
#
_entry.id   AF-A0A8J4WFA5-F1
#
_cell.length_a   1.000
_cell.length_b   1.000
_cell.length_c   1.000
_cell.angle_alpha   90.00
_cell.angle_beta   90.00
_cell.angle_gamma   90.00
#
_symmetry.space_group_name_H-M   'P 1'
#
loop_
_entity.id
_entity.type
_entity.pdbx_description
1 polymer ?
#
loop_
_entity_poly.entity_id
_entity_poly.type
_entity_poly.pdbx_seq_one_letter_code
_entity_poly.pdbx_strand_id
1 'polypeptide(L)'
;MASKNQALQSTTLQRPTTFPSAEGSSSYMPPSPLTQLRQDADFYRNQVEMLKEEADEQQHRSSEHFQGQVSVLSDRVEHLQHLLAMESSKVQRLSSELEEMNNTIAEAKTYERNLEHMVSQLSKQLDQRTRARDSSLTPETPPPLVSKLPPGGENEGGDTASTNQDLEKQLNSYRQLIAQLRTYLASNPKAMSVLSNSPFQPGGEMDLFNEPNSALFSSSPYLTVDPVLSSSFYTQPGSPMREDRSLGGDLTPRSNATHEEKIKHEIEDRETLENENMQLHNRVAALDRQLRRTQDEFDEAMTRRDLVHQRKLKELTEQLEDELRKNSQISEQNKELERELTELRNMAEPDEENANDQWESMRSKLRSDVTQYKRALEILQDEFDQFRRENDPQAAQQQLTERDEKINLLEREKQHWRLEMEVLQVKLQNATSILEDTENRLKQSTRERTTHLHRITQLESERDDAIREAANIAGRASAEKENAAAKLREFEELRIERDGLRRELTDLKQTLAGCTAENAAEKRQLQARLREMEGHHEARISDFKAELERTREEMERLQIELQTLQTSELEQKAANQQSRWKINELDDQLSHSLRRIGVLERRNTDLEAELVRANADLSASREAASLRKAARARIADEWYQAGGTETGEDSEDDRNNSLMSSKSKQDYGTEHIGDDFMTAPRMRRLSY
;
A
#
# COMPACT_ATOMS: atom_id res chain seq x y z
N MET A 1 29.41 -14.33 22.67
CA MET A 1 30.88 -14.46 22.78
C MET A 1 31.43 -13.16 23.35
N ALA A 2 32.27 -13.20 24.38
CA ALA A 2 32.89 -12.00 24.95
C ALA A 2 34.32 -11.84 24.40
N SER A 3 34.56 -10.80 23.60
CA SER A 3 35.91 -10.47 23.11
C SER A 3 36.68 -9.69 24.18
N LYS A 4 37.95 -10.06 24.37
CA LYS A 4 38.81 -9.52 25.43
C LYS A 4 39.40 -8.16 25.02
N ASN A 5 38.94 -7.08 25.63
CA ASN A 5 39.70 -5.81 25.62
C ASN A 5 40.89 -5.91 26.60
N GLN A 6 41.96 -6.58 26.17
CA GLN A 6 43.25 -6.64 26.88
C GLN A 6 44.40 -6.20 25.95
N ALA A 7 44.36 -4.93 25.53
CA ALA A 7 45.39 -4.30 24.70
C ALA A 7 45.56 -2.79 24.99
N LEU A 8 45.38 -2.38 26.25
CA LEU A 8 45.67 -1.03 26.75
C LEU A 8 46.29 -1.10 28.16
N GLN A 9 47.44 -1.77 28.27
CA GLN A 9 48.35 -1.53 29.38
C GLN A 9 49.38 -0.51 28.93
N SER A 10 49.22 0.74 29.37
CA SER A 10 50.21 1.78 29.10
C SER A 10 51.52 1.47 29.84
N THR A 11 52.53 1.07 29.09
CA THR A 11 53.91 0.82 29.53
C THR A 11 54.55 2.12 30.02
N THR A 12 54.23 2.48 31.25
CA THR A 12 54.78 3.63 31.98
C THR A 12 56.21 3.34 32.42
N LEU A 13 57.10 3.23 31.43
CA LEU A 13 58.54 3.05 31.56
C LEU A 13 59.17 4.30 32.21
N GLN A 14 59.12 4.34 33.54
CA GLN A 14 59.78 5.37 34.33
C GLN A 14 61.30 5.29 34.13
N ARG A 15 61.93 6.45 33.95
CA ARG A 15 63.39 6.61 33.90
C ARG A 15 64.00 6.08 35.21
N PRO A 16 65.07 5.27 35.19
CA PRO A 16 65.81 4.93 36.40
C PRO A 16 66.31 6.21 37.08
N THR A 17 65.80 6.49 38.29
CA THR A 17 66.22 7.67 39.05
C THR A 17 67.56 7.40 39.70
N THR A 18 68.60 8.08 39.22
CA THR A 18 69.97 7.95 39.74
C THR A 18 70.10 8.60 41.12
N PHE A 19 69.73 7.86 42.16
CA PHE A 19 70.08 8.18 43.54
C PHE A 19 71.50 7.67 43.87
N PRO A 20 72.40 8.51 44.41
CA PRO A 20 73.68 8.06 44.90
C PRO A 20 73.50 7.40 46.27
N SER A 21 73.66 6.08 46.34
CA SER A 21 74.01 5.40 47.60
C SER A 21 75.54 5.31 47.68
N ALA A 22 76.10 5.71 48.83
CA ALA A 22 77.53 5.61 49.05
C ALA A 22 77.91 4.21 49.54
N GLU A 23 78.84 3.54 48.85
CA GLU A 23 79.98 2.81 49.42
C GLU A 23 80.80 2.13 48.30
N GLY A 24 82.10 1.90 48.55
CA GLY A 24 82.99 1.16 47.63
C GLY A 24 83.71 2.02 46.57
N SER A 25 85.03 2.16 46.69
CA SER A 25 85.85 2.92 45.74
C SER A 25 86.16 2.17 44.45
N SER A 26 85.76 2.70 43.29
CA SER A 26 86.51 2.54 42.03
C SER A 26 86.14 3.63 41.01
N SER A 27 87.03 4.62 40.83
CA SER A 27 87.19 5.52 39.67
C SER A 27 85.94 6.01 38.88
N TYR A 28 84.78 6.20 39.50
CA TYR A 28 83.64 6.88 38.86
C TYR A 28 83.86 8.40 38.82
N MET A 29 84.60 8.85 37.82
CA MET A 29 84.37 10.19 37.27
C MET A 29 82.89 10.27 36.85
N PRO A 30 82.15 11.34 37.19
CA PRO A 30 80.81 11.52 36.65
C PRO A 30 80.89 11.54 35.12
N PRO A 31 79.92 10.93 34.41
CA PRO A 31 79.94 10.94 32.96
C PRO A 31 80.04 12.38 32.47
N SER A 32 80.97 12.63 31.54
CA SER A 32 81.04 13.93 30.84
C SER A 32 79.64 14.28 30.32
N PRO A 33 79.21 15.56 30.36
CA PRO A 33 77.90 15.96 29.82
C PRO A 33 77.66 15.45 28.39
N LEU A 34 78.71 15.30 27.59
CA LEU A 34 78.66 14.72 26.25
C LEU A 34 78.31 13.21 26.25
N THR A 35 78.86 12.43 27.19
CA THR A 35 78.52 11.01 27.35
C THR A 35 77.14 10.78 27.93
N GLN A 36 76.68 11.64 28.86
CA GLN A 36 75.33 11.53 29.40
C GLN A 36 74.27 11.96 28.38
N LEU A 37 74.52 13.05 27.63
CA LEU A 37 73.68 13.46 26.49
C LEU A 37 73.60 12.36 25.42
N ARG A 38 74.69 11.63 25.17
CA ARG A 38 74.68 10.49 24.25
C ARG A 38 73.84 9.33 24.78
N GLN A 39 73.97 8.97 26.06
CA GLN A 39 73.14 7.92 26.68
C GLN A 39 71.65 8.29 26.68
N ASP A 40 71.30 9.54 26.94
CA ASP A 40 69.92 10.03 26.82
C ASP A 40 69.44 9.99 25.35
N ALA A 41 70.26 10.39 24.38
CA ALA A 41 69.91 10.34 22.97
C ALA A 41 69.70 8.90 22.46
N ASP A 42 70.58 7.96 22.85
CA ASP A 42 70.45 6.53 22.53
C ASP A 42 69.22 5.91 23.24
N PHE A 43 68.89 6.32 24.47
CA PHE A 43 67.67 5.93 25.17
C PHE A 43 66.40 6.42 24.48
N TYR A 44 66.31 7.72 24.16
CA TYR A 44 65.15 8.29 23.46
C TYR A 44 65.01 7.76 22.05
N ARG A 45 66.12 7.46 21.36
CA ARG A 45 66.10 6.74 20.08
C ARG A 45 65.43 5.38 20.24
N ASN A 46 65.90 4.55 21.16
CA ASN A 46 65.35 3.20 21.37
C ASN A 46 63.86 3.25 21.78
N GLN A 47 63.46 4.26 22.54
CA GLN A 47 62.04 4.49 22.87
C GLN A 47 61.20 4.86 21.63
N VAL A 48 61.72 5.69 20.72
CA VAL A 48 61.06 6.01 19.44
C VAL A 48 61.07 4.82 18.48
N GLU A 49 62.08 3.96 18.53
CA GLU A 49 62.20 2.74 17.71
C GLU A 49 61.15 1.72 18.19
N MET A 50 61.04 1.46 19.49
CA MET A 50 59.98 0.64 20.11
C MET A 50 58.56 1.17 19.83
N LEU A 51 58.34 2.49 19.94
CA LEU A 51 57.02 3.08 19.66
C LEU A 51 56.63 3.01 18.18
N LYS A 52 57.60 2.87 17.26
CA LYS A 52 57.32 2.56 15.85
C LYS A 52 56.95 1.09 15.68
N GLU A 53 57.71 0.17 16.27
CA GLU A 53 57.40 -1.26 16.22
C GLU A 53 56.00 -1.55 16.79
N GLU A 54 55.60 -0.92 17.91
CA GLU A 54 54.25 -1.04 18.47
C GLU A 54 53.17 -0.44 17.56
N ALA A 55 53.43 0.71 16.92
CA ALA A 55 52.51 1.33 15.97
C ALA A 55 52.36 0.51 14.67
N ASP A 56 53.45 -0.04 14.15
CA ASP A 56 53.47 -0.91 12.97
C ASP A 56 52.78 -2.26 13.27
N GLU A 57 53.01 -2.86 14.45
CA GLU A 57 52.24 -4.02 14.93
C GLU A 57 50.73 -3.71 15.04
N GLN A 58 50.37 -2.55 15.61
CA GLN A 58 48.97 -2.15 15.72
C GLN A 58 48.33 -1.92 14.35
N GLN A 59 49.06 -1.31 13.41
CA GLN A 59 48.64 -1.13 12.03
C GLN A 59 48.45 -2.49 11.34
N HIS A 60 49.40 -3.42 11.46
CA HIS A 60 49.28 -4.78 10.92
C HIS A 60 48.06 -5.53 11.49
N ARG A 61 47.88 -5.57 12.82
CA ARG A 61 46.71 -6.20 13.47
C ARG A 61 45.39 -5.58 12.99
N SER A 62 45.35 -4.27 12.79
CA SER A 62 44.16 -3.60 12.24
C SER A 62 43.91 -3.98 10.78
N SER A 63 44.98 -4.07 9.96
CA SER A 63 44.91 -4.43 8.55
C SER A 63 44.44 -5.88 8.36
N GLU A 64 44.95 -6.83 9.13
CA GLU A 64 44.51 -8.23 9.10
C GLU A 64 43.02 -8.35 9.50
N HIS A 65 42.59 -7.62 10.53
CA HIS A 65 41.20 -7.58 10.96
C HIS A 65 40.27 -7.01 9.87
N PHE A 66 40.64 -5.88 9.23
CA PHE A 66 39.86 -5.32 8.13
C PHE A 66 39.88 -6.22 6.89
N GLN A 67 41.00 -6.87 6.57
CA GLN A 67 41.11 -7.83 5.47
C GLN A 67 40.20 -9.05 5.70
N GLY A 68 40.13 -9.57 6.93
CA GLY A 68 39.19 -10.62 7.31
C GLY A 68 37.72 -10.18 7.18
N GLN A 69 37.37 -8.96 7.59
CA GLN A 69 36.03 -8.41 7.38
C GLN A 69 35.70 -8.25 5.89
N VAL A 70 36.63 -7.76 5.07
CA VAL A 70 36.46 -7.62 3.61
C VAL A 70 36.26 -8.99 2.95
N SER A 71 36.98 -10.03 3.36
CA SER A 71 36.78 -11.40 2.84
C SER A 71 35.35 -11.90 3.12
N VAL A 72 34.90 -11.84 4.39
CA VAL A 72 33.56 -12.29 4.78
C VAL A 72 32.44 -11.46 4.10
N LEU A 73 32.71 -10.18 3.81
CA LEU A 73 31.79 -9.35 3.01
C LEU A 73 31.81 -9.74 1.53
N SER A 74 32.96 -10.11 0.95
CA SER A 74 33.06 -10.62 -0.43
C SER A 74 32.29 -11.91 -0.60
N ASP A 75 32.54 -12.91 0.26
CA ASP A 75 31.85 -14.20 0.26
C ASP A 75 30.31 -14.02 0.31
N ARG A 76 29.86 -13.07 1.14
CA ARG A 76 28.45 -12.71 1.29
C ARG A 76 27.88 -11.98 0.06
N VAL A 77 28.67 -11.12 -0.58
CA VAL A 77 28.27 -10.43 -1.82
C VAL A 77 28.16 -11.43 -2.97
N GLU A 78 29.10 -12.35 -3.12
CA GLU A 78 29.05 -13.43 -4.13
C GLU A 78 27.83 -14.35 -3.91
N HIS A 79 27.55 -14.73 -2.65
CA HIS A 79 26.34 -15.49 -2.32
C HIS A 79 25.05 -14.73 -2.65
N LEU A 80 24.97 -13.42 -2.36
CA LEU A 80 23.82 -12.59 -2.71
C LEU A 80 23.66 -12.40 -4.23
N GLN A 81 24.76 -12.29 -4.98
CA GLN A 81 24.74 -12.25 -6.45
C GLN A 81 24.22 -13.57 -7.03
N HIS A 82 24.63 -14.71 -6.48
CA HIS A 82 24.14 -16.02 -6.90
C HIS A 82 22.63 -16.20 -6.61
N LEU A 83 22.16 -15.80 -5.43
CA LEU A 83 20.72 -15.78 -5.10
C LEU A 83 19.93 -14.87 -6.05
N LEU A 84 20.45 -13.67 -6.34
CA LEU A 84 19.82 -12.73 -7.27
C LEU A 84 19.72 -13.30 -8.69
N ALA A 85 20.75 -14.01 -9.17
CA ALA A 85 20.74 -14.67 -10.48
C ALA A 85 19.74 -15.83 -10.57
N MET A 86 19.56 -16.61 -9.48
CA MET A 86 18.51 -17.64 -9.43
C MET A 86 17.11 -17.03 -9.42
N GLU A 87 16.88 -15.98 -8.63
CA GLU A 87 15.58 -15.33 -8.54
C GLU A 87 15.24 -14.57 -9.83
N SER A 88 16.21 -13.94 -10.52
CA SER A 88 15.97 -13.34 -11.83
C SER A 88 15.62 -14.38 -12.90
N SER A 89 16.27 -15.55 -12.90
CA SER A 89 15.91 -16.69 -13.77
C SER A 89 14.50 -17.23 -13.47
N LYS A 90 14.08 -17.20 -12.20
CA LYS A 90 12.71 -17.56 -11.78
C LYS A 90 11.68 -16.53 -12.21
N VAL A 91 11.96 -15.23 -12.03
CA VAL A 91 11.12 -14.13 -12.52
C VAL A 91 10.99 -14.18 -14.05
N GLN A 92 12.07 -14.45 -14.78
CA GLN A 92 12.03 -14.55 -16.24
C GLN A 92 11.11 -15.69 -16.72
N ARG A 93 11.17 -16.86 -16.08
CA ARG A 93 10.26 -17.99 -16.39
C ARG A 93 8.80 -17.70 -16.05
N LEU A 94 8.54 -17.08 -14.89
CA LEU A 94 7.19 -16.65 -14.51
C LEU A 94 6.66 -15.56 -15.46
N SER A 95 7.53 -14.71 -16.01
CA SER A 95 7.17 -13.71 -17.02
C SER A 95 6.77 -14.34 -18.35
N SER A 96 7.48 -15.36 -18.84
CA SER A 96 7.08 -16.09 -20.05
C SER A 96 5.80 -16.90 -19.84
N GLU A 97 5.62 -17.53 -18.67
CA GLU A 97 4.39 -18.24 -18.31
C GLU A 97 3.17 -17.30 -18.24
N LEU A 98 3.36 -16.07 -17.74
CA LEU A 98 2.36 -15.01 -17.78
C LEU A 98 2.09 -14.49 -19.20
N GLU A 99 3.09 -14.44 -20.09
CA GLU A 99 2.90 -14.05 -21.48
C GLU A 99 2.10 -15.12 -22.26
N GLU A 100 2.42 -16.41 -22.09
CA GLU A 100 1.66 -17.54 -22.62
C GLU A 100 0.21 -17.57 -22.10
N MET A 101 -0.01 -17.34 -20.81
CA MET A 101 -1.37 -17.21 -20.25
C MET A 101 -2.12 -15.99 -20.79
N ASN A 102 -1.47 -14.83 -20.98
CA ASN A 102 -2.12 -13.67 -21.59
C ASN A 102 -2.48 -13.91 -23.07
N ASN A 103 -1.63 -14.62 -23.82
CA ASN A 103 -1.91 -14.99 -25.21
C ASN A 103 -3.10 -15.95 -25.31
N THR A 104 -3.16 -17.01 -24.50
CA THR A 104 -4.33 -17.91 -24.47
C THR A 104 -5.62 -17.23 -24.01
N ILE A 105 -5.54 -16.26 -23.08
CA ILE A 105 -6.68 -15.39 -22.72
C ILE A 105 -7.10 -14.46 -23.88
N ALA A 106 -6.15 -13.95 -24.67
CA ALA A 106 -6.44 -13.14 -25.84
C ALA A 106 -7.14 -13.98 -26.93
N GLU A 107 -6.65 -15.19 -27.21
CA GLU A 107 -7.28 -16.15 -28.11
C GLU A 107 -8.70 -16.50 -27.65
N ALA A 108 -8.89 -16.87 -26.38
CA ALA A 108 -10.20 -17.14 -25.80
C ALA A 108 -11.18 -15.98 -26.01
N LYS A 109 -10.74 -14.73 -25.83
CA LYS A 109 -11.55 -13.52 -26.11
C LYS A 109 -11.80 -13.27 -27.61
N THR A 110 -11.03 -13.87 -28.52
CA THR A 110 -11.40 -13.87 -29.95
C THR A 110 -12.45 -14.94 -30.27
N TYR A 111 -12.34 -16.14 -29.68
CA TYR A 111 -13.39 -17.17 -29.77
C TYR A 111 -14.72 -16.68 -29.19
N GLU A 112 -14.69 -16.01 -28.04
CA GLU A 112 -15.85 -15.38 -27.40
C GLU A 112 -16.55 -14.40 -28.36
N ARG A 113 -15.83 -13.41 -28.92
CA ARG A 113 -16.40 -12.46 -29.88
C ARG A 113 -16.90 -13.11 -31.17
N ASN A 114 -16.27 -14.18 -31.62
CA ASN A 114 -16.75 -14.95 -32.78
C ASN A 114 -18.06 -15.67 -32.45
N LEU A 115 -18.21 -16.22 -31.25
CA LEU A 115 -19.47 -16.80 -30.74
C LEU A 115 -20.55 -15.72 -30.57
N GLU A 116 -20.25 -14.57 -29.96
CA GLU A 116 -21.15 -13.41 -29.87
C GLU A 116 -21.63 -12.96 -31.25
N HIS A 117 -20.74 -12.93 -32.25
CA HIS A 117 -21.08 -12.56 -33.61
C HIS A 117 -22.00 -13.59 -34.27
N MET A 118 -21.74 -14.89 -34.12
CA MET A 118 -22.62 -15.96 -34.62
C MET A 118 -23.99 -15.94 -33.92
N VAL A 119 -24.05 -15.77 -32.60
CA VAL A 119 -25.30 -15.61 -31.85
C VAL A 119 -26.05 -14.36 -32.33
N SER A 120 -25.36 -13.26 -32.58
CA SER A 120 -25.94 -12.02 -33.14
C SER A 120 -26.47 -12.22 -34.57
N GLN A 121 -25.81 -13.01 -35.41
CA GLN A 121 -26.32 -13.38 -36.73
C GLN A 121 -27.55 -14.28 -36.64
N LEU A 122 -27.53 -15.30 -35.77
CA LEU A 122 -28.65 -16.22 -35.55
C LEU A 122 -29.87 -15.49 -34.97
N SER A 123 -29.67 -14.55 -34.02
CA SER A 123 -30.74 -13.69 -33.52
C SER A 123 -31.34 -12.84 -34.64
N LYS A 124 -30.52 -12.22 -35.49
CA LYS A 124 -31.01 -11.45 -36.65
C LYS A 124 -31.76 -12.32 -37.67
N GLN A 125 -31.34 -13.57 -37.89
CA GLN A 125 -32.06 -14.52 -38.74
C GLN A 125 -33.38 -14.98 -38.10
N LEU A 126 -33.43 -15.11 -36.77
CA LEU A 126 -34.64 -15.41 -36.02
C LEU A 126 -35.62 -14.23 -36.08
N ASP A 127 -35.16 -13.01 -35.84
CA ASP A 127 -35.93 -11.75 -35.97
C ASP A 127 -36.47 -11.56 -37.40
N GLN A 128 -35.69 -11.91 -38.41
CA GLN A 128 -36.14 -11.89 -39.80
C GLN A 128 -37.20 -12.96 -40.06
N ARG A 129 -37.10 -14.15 -39.45
CA ARG A 129 -38.12 -15.21 -39.55
C ARG A 129 -39.42 -14.88 -38.80
N THR A 130 -39.37 -14.28 -37.60
CA THR A 130 -40.59 -13.78 -36.93
C THR A 130 -41.21 -12.67 -37.74
N ARG A 131 -40.45 -11.63 -38.12
CA ARG A 131 -40.99 -10.54 -38.96
C ARG A 131 -41.58 -11.02 -40.29
N ALA A 132 -40.96 -12.01 -40.96
CA ALA A 132 -41.50 -12.61 -42.19
C ALA A 132 -42.77 -13.45 -41.96
N ARG A 133 -42.96 -13.98 -40.75
CA ARG A 133 -44.17 -14.71 -40.32
C ARG A 133 -45.29 -13.74 -39.95
N ASP A 134 -44.96 -12.68 -39.22
CA ASP A 134 -45.90 -11.64 -38.79
C ASP A 134 -46.37 -10.80 -39.99
N SER A 135 -45.48 -10.48 -40.95
CA SER A 135 -45.82 -9.79 -42.19
C SER A 135 -46.59 -10.64 -43.22
N SER A 136 -46.90 -11.90 -42.91
CA SER A 136 -47.87 -12.71 -43.67
C SER A 136 -49.30 -12.58 -43.17
N LEU A 137 -49.54 -11.78 -42.11
CA LEU A 137 -50.82 -11.63 -41.43
C LEU A 137 -51.22 -10.16 -41.20
N THR A 138 -51.53 -9.42 -42.29
CA THR A 138 -52.64 -8.46 -42.48
C THR A 138 -52.35 -7.41 -43.56
N PRO A 139 -53.37 -6.91 -44.30
CA PRO A 139 -53.23 -5.83 -45.28
C PRO A 139 -53.59 -4.43 -44.74
N GLU A 140 -53.01 -3.42 -45.40
CA GLU A 140 -53.50 -2.03 -45.60
C GLU A 140 -53.81 -1.06 -44.42
N THR A 141 -52.85 -0.16 -44.18
CA THR A 141 -52.97 1.35 -44.22
C THR A 141 -53.92 2.12 -43.24
N PRO A 142 -53.79 3.48 -43.04
CA PRO A 142 -53.62 4.05 -41.68
C PRO A 142 -54.56 5.28 -41.37
N PRO A 143 -54.09 6.39 -40.72
CA PRO A 143 -53.96 6.74 -39.27
C PRO A 143 -54.98 7.87 -38.88
N PRO A 144 -54.76 8.90 -38.00
CA PRO A 144 -53.84 9.17 -36.85
C PRO A 144 -54.61 9.48 -35.51
N LEU A 145 -54.11 9.89 -34.32
CA LEU A 145 -53.24 11.02 -33.89
C LEU A 145 -52.82 10.94 -32.37
N VAL A 146 -51.58 11.34 -32.03
CA VAL A 146 -51.16 12.40 -31.02
C VAL A 146 -51.98 12.55 -29.70
N SER A 147 -51.48 12.58 -28.43
CA SER A 147 -50.11 12.67 -27.81
C SER A 147 -50.09 12.58 -26.25
N LYS A 148 -48.87 12.65 -25.66
CA LYS A 148 -48.44 13.07 -24.29
C LYS A 148 -48.25 12.04 -23.14
N LEU A 149 -47.05 12.14 -22.52
CA LEU A 149 -46.66 11.78 -21.14
C LEU A 149 -46.76 13.08 -20.26
N PRO A 150 -46.59 13.12 -18.92
CA PRO A 150 -46.24 12.11 -17.88
C PRO A 150 -47.48 11.78 -16.99
N PRO A 151 -47.44 11.30 -15.71
CA PRO A 151 -46.34 10.95 -14.77
C PRO A 151 -46.50 9.56 -14.08
N GLY A 152 -46.04 9.40 -12.83
CA GLY A 152 -46.26 8.23 -11.97
C GLY A 152 -46.36 8.59 -10.47
N GLY A 153 -46.73 7.63 -9.62
CA GLY A 153 -46.78 7.79 -8.14
C GLY A 153 -47.85 6.96 -7.41
N GLU A 154 -47.49 5.73 -7.02
CA GLU A 154 -47.94 4.94 -5.84
C GLU A 154 -49.43 4.54 -5.60
N ASN A 155 -49.61 3.24 -5.25
CA ASN A 155 -50.57 2.58 -4.34
C ASN A 155 -52.04 3.06 -4.33
N GLU A 156 -53.04 2.26 -4.71
CA GLU A 156 -53.49 0.97 -4.12
C GLU A 156 -54.06 0.05 -5.24
N GLY A 157 -54.38 -1.24 -5.11
CA GLY A 157 -54.62 -2.10 -3.94
C GLY A 157 -55.88 -2.93 -4.20
N GLY A 158 -55.76 -4.03 -4.95
CA GLY A 158 -56.92 -4.89 -5.28
C GLY A 158 -56.67 -5.92 -6.37
N ASP A 159 -56.06 -7.06 -6.04
CA ASP A 159 -55.99 -8.20 -6.96
C ASP A 159 -56.01 -9.58 -6.24
N THR A 160 -56.96 -9.74 -5.32
CA THR A 160 -57.19 -11.00 -4.60
C THR A 160 -57.72 -12.14 -5.49
N ALA A 161 -58.03 -11.86 -6.75
CA ALA A 161 -58.34 -12.86 -7.77
C ALA A 161 -57.06 -13.45 -8.38
N SER A 162 -56.12 -12.59 -8.81
CA SER A 162 -54.85 -13.02 -9.41
C SER A 162 -53.99 -13.82 -8.40
N THR A 163 -53.91 -13.38 -7.14
CA THR A 163 -53.14 -14.09 -6.10
C THR A 163 -53.63 -15.51 -5.85
N ASN A 164 -54.94 -15.78 -5.94
CA ASN A 164 -55.47 -17.14 -5.79
C ASN A 164 -55.08 -18.03 -6.96
N GLN A 165 -55.11 -17.52 -8.19
CA GLN A 165 -54.73 -18.30 -9.36
C GLN A 165 -53.22 -18.60 -9.41
N ASP A 166 -52.38 -17.69 -8.92
CA ASP A 166 -50.93 -17.94 -8.81
C ASP A 166 -50.57 -18.83 -7.61
N LEU A 167 -51.31 -18.74 -6.48
CA LEU A 167 -51.25 -19.74 -5.41
C LEU A 167 -51.65 -21.14 -5.89
N GLU A 168 -52.65 -21.26 -6.75
CA GLU A 168 -53.10 -22.53 -7.32
C GLU A 168 -52.10 -23.11 -8.35
N LYS A 169 -51.46 -22.25 -9.16
CA LYS A 169 -50.31 -22.63 -10.00
C LYS A 169 -49.12 -23.12 -9.15
N GLN A 170 -48.80 -22.42 -8.04
CA GLN A 170 -47.77 -22.86 -7.10
C GLN A 170 -48.13 -24.18 -6.41
N LEU A 171 -49.37 -24.35 -5.95
CA LEU A 171 -49.84 -25.61 -5.36
C LEU A 171 -49.70 -26.78 -6.34
N ASN A 172 -50.01 -26.57 -7.63
CA ASN A 172 -49.83 -27.58 -8.64
C ASN A 172 -48.35 -27.84 -9.00
N SER A 173 -47.49 -26.82 -9.02
CA SER A 173 -46.03 -27.05 -9.21
C SER A 173 -45.40 -27.75 -8.01
N TYR A 174 -45.80 -27.44 -6.77
CA TYR A 174 -45.38 -28.17 -5.57
C TYR A 174 -45.89 -29.62 -5.57
N ARG A 175 -47.15 -29.88 -5.97
CA ARG A 175 -47.66 -31.25 -6.16
C ARG A 175 -46.85 -32.02 -7.21
N GLN A 176 -46.52 -31.39 -8.33
CA GLN A 176 -45.75 -32.02 -9.39
C GLN A 176 -44.29 -32.28 -8.97
N LEU A 177 -43.68 -31.36 -8.20
CA LEU A 177 -42.37 -31.55 -7.58
C LEU A 177 -42.39 -32.70 -6.54
N ILE A 178 -43.42 -32.80 -5.71
CA ILE A 178 -43.61 -33.93 -4.77
C ILE A 178 -43.76 -35.26 -5.53
N ALA A 179 -44.50 -35.29 -6.64
CA ALA A 179 -44.60 -36.48 -7.49
C ALA A 179 -43.25 -36.87 -8.13
N GLN A 180 -42.46 -35.90 -8.57
CA GLN A 180 -41.09 -36.14 -9.06
C GLN A 180 -40.16 -36.63 -7.94
N LEU A 181 -40.25 -36.07 -6.73
CA LEU A 181 -39.49 -36.52 -5.56
C LEU A 181 -39.86 -37.94 -5.12
N ARG A 182 -41.16 -38.27 -5.05
CA ARG A 182 -41.65 -39.66 -4.84
C ARG A 182 -41.03 -40.63 -5.85
N THR A 183 -41.03 -40.25 -7.14
CA THR A 183 -40.48 -41.07 -8.24
C THR A 183 -38.97 -41.22 -8.14
N TYR A 184 -38.25 -40.14 -7.82
CA TYR A 184 -36.79 -40.14 -7.63
C TYR A 184 -36.36 -40.98 -6.42
N LEU A 185 -37.09 -40.87 -5.30
CA LEU A 185 -36.84 -41.66 -4.09
C LEU A 185 -37.14 -43.15 -4.32
N ALA A 186 -38.28 -43.48 -4.94
CA ALA A 186 -38.64 -44.86 -5.25
C ALA A 186 -37.66 -45.54 -6.23
N SER A 187 -37.05 -44.78 -7.15
CA SER A 187 -36.04 -45.27 -8.09
C SER A 187 -34.60 -45.25 -7.55
N ASN A 188 -34.37 -44.69 -6.35
CA ASN A 188 -33.03 -44.52 -5.77
C ASN A 188 -32.98 -44.99 -4.30
N PRO A 189 -32.86 -46.32 -4.05
CA PRO A 189 -32.93 -46.88 -2.69
C PRO A 189 -31.83 -46.39 -1.75
N LYS A 190 -30.68 -45.91 -2.28
CA LYS A 190 -29.64 -45.26 -1.46
C LYS A 190 -30.15 -43.95 -0.84
N ALA A 191 -30.90 -43.14 -1.59
CA ALA A 191 -31.52 -41.91 -1.06
C ALA A 191 -32.59 -42.22 -0.01
N MET A 192 -33.42 -43.24 -0.23
CA MET A 192 -34.41 -43.71 0.76
C MET A 192 -33.76 -44.17 2.07
N SER A 193 -32.60 -44.83 2.03
CA SER A 193 -31.91 -45.28 3.24
C SER A 193 -31.51 -44.14 4.19
N VAL A 194 -31.24 -42.93 3.66
CA VAL A 194 -30.92 -41.72 4.44
C VAL A 194 -32.15 -41.17 5.17
N LEU A 195 -33.36 -41.44 4.67
CA LEU A 195 -34.62 -40.99 5.28
C LEU A 195 -35.20 -41.97 6.32
N SER A 196 -34.56 -43.12 6.55
CA SER A 196 -35.02 -44.20 7.45
C SER A 196 -35.16 -43.85 8.95
N ASN A 197 -34.72 -42.64 9.35
CA ASN A 197 -34.90 -42.11 10.71
C ASN A 197 -35.48 -40.67 10.66
N SER A 198 -36.27 -40.37 9.64
CA SER A 198 -36.85 -39.05 9.36
C SER A 198 -38.39 -39.15 9.30
N PRO A 199 -39.16 -38.14 9.75
CA PRO A 199 -40.63 -38.19 9.74
C PRO A 199 -41.25 -38.33 8.34
N PHE A 200 -40.46 -38.14 7.28
CA PHE A 200 -40.87 -38.29 5.88
C PHE A 200 -40.74 -39.73 5.31
N GLN A 201 -40.37 -40.71 6.13
CA GLN A 201 -40.37 -42.12 5.70
C GLN A 201 -41.80 -42.65 5.43
N PRO A 202 -41.96 -43.72 4.62
CA PRO A 202 -43.24 -44.41 4.48
C PRO A 202 -43.77 -44.87 5.85
N GLY A 203 -45.00 -44.49 6.20
CA GLY A 203 -45.59 -44.71 7.52
C GLY A 203 -45.10 -43.78 8.65
N GLY A 204 -44.33 -42.73 8.33
CA GLY A 204 -43.92 -41.68 9.28
C GLY A 204 -45.00 -40.64 9.57
N GLU A 205 -44.79 -39.79 10.58
CA GLU A 205 -45.74 -38.74 11.00
C GLU A 205 -45.99 -37.67 9.91
N MET A 206 -45.08 -37.54 8.94
CA MET A 206 -45.19 -36.66 7.77
C MET A 206 -44.96 -37.45 6.47
N ASP A 207 -45.52 -38.66 6.39
CA ASP A 207 -45.37 -39.57 5.25
C ASP A 207 -45.77 -38.91 3.91
N LEU A 208 -44.78 -38.72 3.03
CA LEU A 208 -44.96 -38.12 1.71
C LEU A 208 -45.63 -39.07 0.71
N PHE A 209 -45.73 -40.37 0.99
CA PHE A 209 -46.24 -41.39 0.07
C PHE A 209 -47.74 -41.67 0.25
N ASN A 210 -48.34 -41.22 1.35
CA ASN A 210 -49.77 -41.42 1.62
C ASN A 210 -50.62 -40.31 0.97
N GLU A 211 -51.80 -40.65 0.42
CA GLU A 211 -52.69 -39.67 -0.23
C GLU A 211 -54.06 -39.58 0.48
N PRO A 212 -54.50 -38.37 0.90
CA PRO A 212 -55.79 -38.18 1.58
C PRO A 212 -56.94 -38.21 0.57
N ASN A 213 -57.40 -39.41 0.24
CA ASN A 213 -58.43 -39.65 -0.78
C ASN A 213 -59.83 -39.24 -0.28
N SER A 214 -60.14 -37.94 -0.37
CA SER A 214 -61.33 -37.30 0.23
C SER A 214 -62.60 -37.51 -0.60
N ALA A 215 -63.08 -38.76 -0.69
CA ALA A 215 -64.35 -39.07 -1.35
C ALA A 215 -65.01 -40.38 -0.84
N LEU A 216 -65.64 -40.34 0.35
CA LEU A 216 -66.84 -41.14 0.69
C LEU A 216 -67.44 -40.77 2.06
N PHE A 217 -68.17 -39.67 2.12
CA PHE A 217 -69.17 -39.43 3.18
C PHE A 217 -70.49 -40.12 2.78
N SER A 218 -70.89 -41.22 3.45
CA SER A 218 -72.32 -41.58 3.58
C SER A 218 -72.61 -42.63 4.67
N SER A 219 -73.55 -42.29 5.56
CA SER A 219 -74.58 -43.16 6.18
C SER A 219 -74.23 -44.56 6.74
N SER A 220 -74.23 -44.65 8.08
CA SER A 220 -74.86 -45.74 8.88
C SER A 220 -76.42 -45.70 8.70
N PRO A 221 -77.31 -46.62 9.19
CA PRO A 221 -77.15 -47.53 10.36
C PRO A 221 -77.99 -48.85 10.49
N TYR A 222 -77.78 -49.55 11.64
CA TYR A 222 -78.75 -50.29 12.50
C TYR A 222 -79.35 -51.70 12.17
N LEU A 223 -79.65 -52.45 13.27
CA LEU A 223 -80.39 -53.74 13.46
C LEU A 223 -79.71 -55.04 12.94
N THR A 224 -79.48 -56.18 13.64
CA THR A 224 -80.04 -56.95 14.82
C THR A 224 -81.26 -57.86 14.51
N VAL A 225 -81.46 -59.07 15.08
CA VAL A 225 -81.03 -59.67 16.38
C VAL A 225 -80.80 -61.21 16.33
N ASP A 226 -80.51 -61.82 17.50
CA ASP A 226 -80.42 -63.26 17.92
C ASP A 226 -81.86 -63.88 18.12
N PRO A 227 -82.20 -64.85 19.02
CA PRO A 227 -81.54 -66.00 19.70
C PRO A 227 -82.23 -67.36 19.30
N VAL A 228 -82.36 -68.51 20.02
CA VAL A 228 -82.21 -68.99 21.44
C VAL A 228 -82.03 -70.54 21.49
N LEU A 229 -81.66 -71.13 22.64
CA LEU A 229 -81.89 -72.56 22.98
C LEU A 229 -82.20 -72.78 24.49
N SER A 230 -83.18 -73.63 24.84
CA SER A 230 -83.51 -74.14 26.21
C SER A 230 -84.44 -75.38 26.18
N SER A 231 -84.89 -75.96 27.32
CA SER A 231 -85.10 -77.43 27.51
C SER A 231 -86.48 -77.97 28.02
N SER A 232 -86.83 -79.26 27.73
CA SER A 232 -87.32 -80.35 28.67
C SER A 232 -88.64 -81.20 28.44
N PHE A 233 -88.58 -82.55 28.69
CA PHE A 233 -89.55 -83.58 29.26
C PHE A 233 -90.73 -84.40 28.51
N TYR A 234 -90.71 -85.78 28.60
CA TYR A 234 -91.73 -86.91 28.91
C TYR A 234 -92.93 -87.59 28.04
N THR A 235 -93.15 -88.97 28.15
CA THR A 235 -94.43 -89.90 28.28
C THR A 235 -95.27 -90.78 27.18
N GLN A 236 -96.25 -91.75 27.55
CA GLN A 236 -96.93 -92.97 26.79
C GLN A 236 -98.39 -93.66 27.20
N PRO A 237 -99.08 -94.69 26.50
CA PRO A 237 -100.56 -95.25 26.60
C PRO A 237 -101.05 -96.83 26.70
N GLY A 238 -102.38 -97.31 26.54
CA GLY A 238 -102.99 -98.77 26.62
C GLY A 238 -104.53 -99.20 26.21
N SER A 239 -105.11 -100.49 26.29
CA SER A 239 -106.53 -101.02 25.79
C SER A 239 -107.21 -102.48 26.17
N PRO A 240 -108.55 -102.92 25.93
CA PRO A 240 -109.34 -104.20 26.39
C PRO A 240 -110.46 -105.04 25.50
N MET A 241 -111.14 -106.20 25.95
CA MET A 241 -112.27 -107.14 25.33
C MET A 241 -113.06 -108.16 26.36
N ARG A 242 -114.02 -109.20 26.26
CA ARG A 242 -115.19 -109.93 25.47
C ARG A 242 -115.87 -111.19 26.28
N GLU A 243 -116.91 -112.12 26.05
CA GLU A 243 -118.09 -112.57 25.13
C GLU A 243 -119.37 -113.48 25.68
N ASP A 244 -119.93 -114.63 25.08
CA ASP A 244 -121.42 -115.16 25.10
C ASP A 244 -121.87 -116.74 24.83
N ARG A 245 -123.21 -117.22 24.86
CA ARG A 245 -124.02 -118.51 24.40
C ARG A 245 -124.59 -119.66 25.40
N SER A 246 -125.56 -120.69 25.26
CA SER A 246 -126.57 -121.41 24.32
C SER A 246 -127.70 -122.41 24.98
N LEU A 247 -128.65 -123.20 24.29
CA LEU A 247 -129.75 -124.18 24.84
C LEU A 247 -130.56 -125.25 23.90
N GLY A 248 -131.51 -126.17 24.35
CA GLY A 248 -132.41 -127.19 23.57
C GLY A 248 -133.50 -128.20 24.27
N GLY A 249 -134.33 -129.09 23.55
CA GLY A 249 -135.38 -130.16 24.00
C GLY A 249 -136.32 -130.82 22.87
N ASP A 250 -137.36 -131.76 22.85
CA ASP A 250 -138.15 -132.90 23.60
C ASP A 250 -139.24 -133.64 22.63
N LEU A 251 -140.26 -134.60 22.72
CA LEU A 251 -141.05 -135.66 23.55
C LEU A 251 -142.03 -136.61 22.66
N THR A 252 -142.83 -137.69 23.08
CA THR A 252 -144.17 -138.27 22.48
C THR A 252 -145.13 -139.46 23.08
N PRO A 253 -145.46 -140.70 22.50
CA PRO A 253 -146.88 -141.28 22.19
C PRO A 253 -147.49 -142.69 22.75
N ARG A 254 -148.53 -143.38 22.11
CA ARG A 254 -149.55 -144.45 22.65
C ARG A 254 -150.43 -145.29 21.54
N SER A 255 -151.31 -146.41 21.54
CA SER A 255 -151.97 -147.55 22.40
C SER A 255 -152.52 -148.95 21.76
N ASN A 256 -153.83 -149.42 21.87
CA ASN A 256 -154.42 -150.85 21.99
C ASN A 256 -155.93 -151.09 21.47
N ALA A 257 -156.82 -152.18 21.49
CA ALA A 257 -157.07 -153.69 21.76
C ALA A 257 -158.52 -154.14 21.17
N THR A 258 -159.35 -155.26 21.24
CA THR A 258 -159.65 -156.69 21.78
C THR A 258 -160.87 -157.35 20.95
N HIS A 259 -161.67 -158.49 21.02
CA HIS A 259 -162.01 -159.83 21.73
C HIS A 259 -162.78 -160.82 20.70
N GLU A 260 -163.65 -161.90 20.78
CA GLU A 260 -164.54 -162.85 21.61
C GLU A 260 -164.91 -164.18 20.74
N GLU A 261 -165.75 -165.29 20.86
CA GLU A 261 -166.88 -166.03 21.61
C GLU A 261 -166.79 -167.64 21.34
N LYS A 262 -167.67 -168.73 21.35
CA LYS A 262 -169.10 -169.31 21.50
C LYS A 262 -169.04 -170.91 21.73
N ILE A 263 -169.92 -171.98 21.62
CA ILE A 263 -171.34 -172.48 21.27
C ILE A 263 -171.64 -174.00 21.78
N LYS A 264 -172.78 -174.74 21.52
CA LYS A 264 -173.20 -176.13 22.08
C LYS A 264 -174.33 -176.99 21.32
N HIS A 265 -174.53 -178.35 21.51
CA HIS A 265 -175.72 -179.22 21.06
C HIS A 265 -176.08 -180.62 21.79
N GLU A 266 -176.79 -181.65 21.18
CA GLU A 266 -177.52 -182.90 21.72
C GLU A 266 -177.50 -184.23 20.81
N ILE A 267 -178.23 -185.42 20.84
CA ILE A 267 -179.60 -185.90 21.36
C ILE A 267 -180.04 -187.44 21.65
N GLU A 268 -180.10 -188.49 20.76
CA GLU A 268 -181.15 -189.63 20.70
C GLU A 268 -180.95 -191.12 21.32
N ASP A 269 -181.60 -192.27 20.85
CA ASP A 269 -181.36 -193.75 21.14
C ASP A 269 -181.01 -194.05 22.60
N ARG A 270 -181.94 -193.59 23.46
CA ARG A 270 -181.55 -192.77 24.61
C ARG A 270 -180.98 -193.53 25.79
N GLU A 271 -181.38 -194.76 26.06
CA GLU A 271 -180.84 -195.51 27.20
C GLU A 271 -179.46 -196.14 26.91
N THR A 272 -179.21 -196.53 25.66
CA THR A 272 -177.88 -196.92 25.17
C THR A 272 -176.97 -195.69 25.04
N LEU A 273 -177.46 -194.61 24.43
CA LEU A 273 -176.69 -193.39 24.25
C LEU A 273 -176.45 -192.62 25.55
N GLU A 274 -177.33 -192.62 26.55
CA GLU A 274 -177.01 -191.95 27.84
C GLU A 274 -175.85 -192.66 28.58
N ASN A 275 -175.73 -194.00 28.49
CA ASN A 275 -174.59 -194.72 29.05
C ASN A 275 -173.26 -194.43 28.31
N GLU A 276 -173.24 -194.44 26.98
CA GLU A 276 -172.03 -194.09 26.22
C GLU A 276 -171.70 -192.59 26.32
N ASN A 277 -172.71 -191.71 26.29
CA ASN A 277 -172.52 -190.26 26.42
C ASN A 277 -172.01 -189.89 27.81
N MET A 278 -172.39 -190.61 28.87
CA MET A 278 -171.79 -190.44 30.20
C MET A 278 -170.29 -190.84 30.24
N GLN A 279 -169.85 -191.80 29.41
CA GLN A 279 -168.41 -192.05 29.23
C GLN A 279 -167.73 -190.95 28.40
N LEU A 280 -168.36 -190.53 27.30
CA LEU A 280 -167.83 -189.48 26.41
C LEU A 280 -167.70 -188.13 27.13
N HIS A 281 -168.70 -187.69 27.91
CA HIS A 281 -168.61 -186.47 28.70
C HIS A 281 -167.46 -186.50 29.72
N ASN A 282 -167.23 -187.63 30.40
CA ASN A 282 -166.08 -187.77 31.29
C ASN A 282 -164.74 -187.68 30.52
N ARG A 283 -164.69 -188.17 29.28
CA ARG A 283 -163.49 -188.11 28.43
C ARG A 283 -163.25 -186.73 27.82
N VAL A 284 -164.30 -186.01 27.42
CA VAL A 284 -164.23 -184.59 26.98
C VAL A 284 -163.78 -183.70 28.14
N ALA A 285 -164.37 -183.87 29.34
CA ALA A 285 -163.99 -183.13 30.53
C ALA A 285 -162.55 -183.42 31.03
N ALA A 286 -161.92 -184.51 30.58
CA ALA A 286 -160.51 -184.78 30.79
C ALA A 286 -159.61 -184.04 29.77
N LEU A 287 -160.03 -183.99 28.50
CA LEU A 287 -159.29 -183.32 27.41
C LEU A 287 -159.28 -181.79 27.56
N ASP A 288 -160.40 -181.16 27.95
CA ASP A 288 -160.45 -179.71 28.22
C ASP A 288 -159.45 -179.26 29.30
N ARG A 289 -159.25 -180.11 30.33
CA ARG A 289 -158.27 -179.86 31.41
C ARG A 289 -156.82 -180.05 30.96
N GLN A 290 -156.60 -180.77 29.85
CA GLN A 290 -155.29 -180.94 29.24
C GLN A 290 -154.99 -179.77 28.30
N LEU A 291 -155.98 -179.34 27.50
CA LEU A 291 -155.86 -178.27 26.51
C LEU A 291 -155.53 -176.91 27.15
N ARG A 292 -156.15 -176.57 28.30
CA ARG A 292 -155.81 -175.35 29.05
C ARG A 292 -154.34 -175.32 29.51
N ARG A 293 -153.81 -176.42 30.05
CA ARG A 293 -152.41 -176.48 30.53
C ARG A 293 -151.41 -176.26 29.39
N THR A 294 -151.66 -176.86 28.22
CA THR A 294 -150.81 -176.64 27.04
C THR A 294 -150.90 -175.22 26.48
N GLN A 295 -151.90 -174.43 26.90
CA GLN A 295 -152.07 -173.05 26.50
C GLN A 295 -151.36 -172.11 27.49
N ASP A 296 -151.48 -172.38 28.81
CA ASP A 296 -150.69 -171.71 29.86
C ASP A 296 -149.16 -171.89 29.61
N GLU A 297 -148.72 -173.09 29.22
CA GLU A 297 -147.33 -173.39 28.85
C GLU A 297 -146.83 -172.63 27.60
N PHE A 298 -147.73 -172.21 26.71
CA PHE A 298 -147.38 -171.50 25.47
C PHE A 298 -147.12 -170.00 25.72
N ASP A 299 -147.94 -169.36 26.56
CA ASP A 299 -147.78 -167.94 26.89
C ASP A 299 -146.54 -167.68 27.77
N GLU A 300 -146.17 -168.63 28.64
CA GLU A 300 -144.87 -168.64 29.31
C GLU A 300 -143.68 -168.77 28.34
N ALA A 301 -143.84 -169.46 27.20
CA ALA A 301 -142.77 -169.59 26.20
C ALA A 301 -142.58 -168.30 25.39
N MET A 302 -143.66 -167.60 25.03
CA MET A 302 -143.61 -166.31 24.33
C MET A 302 -142.95 -165.22 25.17
N THR A 303 -143.36 -165.05 26.43
CA THR A 303 -142.80 -164.03 27.33
C THR A 303 -141.30 -164.23 27.60
N ARG A 304 -140.83 -165.49 27.70
CA ARG A 304 -139.39 -165.81 27.80
C ARG A 304 -138.63 -165.45 26.51
N ARG A 305 -139.24 -165.58 25.32
CA ARG A 305 -138.62 -165.27 24.03
C ARG A 305 -138.41 -163.76 23.84
N ASP A 306 -139.39 -162.94 24.18
CA ASP A 306 -139.27 -161.48 24.01
C ASP A 306 -138.20 -160.89 24.94
N LEU A 307 -138.04 -161.44 26.15
CA LEU A 307 -136.97 -161.07 27.08
C LEU A 307 -135.56 -161.34 26.51
N VAL A 308 -135.40 -162.33 25.62
CA VAL A 308 -134.14 -162.63 24.93
C VAL A 308 -133.89 -161.67 23.78
N HIS A 309 -134.91 -161.34 22.97
CA HIS A 309 -134.79 -160.33 21.90
C HIS A 309 -134.44 -158.95 22.47
N GLN A 310 -135.02 -158.58 23.62
CA GLN A 310 -134.76 -157.30 24.28
C GLN A 310 -133.31 -157.16 24.78
N ARG A 311 -132.66 -158.27 25.18
CA ARG A 311 -131.22 -158.28 25.49
C ARG A 311 -130.36 -158.09 24.25
N LYS A 312 -130.70 -158.78 23.15
CA LYS A 312 -129.92 -158.73 21.91
C LYS A 312 -129.98 -157.37 21.21
N LEU A 313 -131.07 -156.62 21.40
CA LEU A 313 -131.15 -155.22 20.96
C LEU A 313 -130.17 -154.30 21.71
N LYS A 314 -130.03 -154.46 23.03
CA LYS A 314 -129.00 -153.71 23.81
C LYS A 314 -127.59 -154.01 23.31
N GLU A 315 -127.26 -155.28 23.15
CA GLU A 315 -125.96 -155.78 22.68
C GLU A 315 -125.56 -155.19 21.30
N LEU A 316 -126.53 -155.04 20.38
CA LEU A 316 -126.34 -154.37 19.09
C LEU A 316 -126.24 -152.83 19.19
N THR A 317 -126.83 -152.22 20.23
CA THR A 317 -126.74 -150.78 20.47
C THR A 317 -125.33 -150.42 20.98
N GLU A 318 -124.81 -151.23 21.90
CA GLU A 318 -123.48 -151.10 22.49
C GLU A 318 -122.37 -151.23 21.43
N GLN A 319 -122.51 -152.16 20.48
CA GLN A 319 -121.61 -152.29 19.32
C GLN A 319 -121.62 -151.06 18.39
N LEU A 320 -122.76 -150.37 18.26
CA LEU A 320 -122.85 -149.16 17.43
C LEU A 320 -122.12 -147.97 18.07
N GLU A 321 -122.16 -147.86 19.41
CA GLU A 321 -121.39 -146.84 20.13
C GLU A 321 -119.89 -147.06 20.04
N ASP A 322 -119.42 -148.32 20.08
CA ASP A 322 -117.99 -148.66 19.94
C ASP A 322 -117.44 -148.27 18.56
N GLU A 323 -118.17 -148.51 17.48
CA GLU A 323 -117.77 -148.07 16.12
C GLU A 323 -117.79 -146.54 15.97
N LEU A 324 -118.74 -145.84 16.60
CA LEU A 324 -118.75 -144.38 16.63
C LEU A 324 -117.49 -143.82 17.32
N ARG A 325 -117.03 -144.44 18.42
CA ARG A 325 -115.79 -144.04 19.10
C ARG A 325 -114.55 -144.27 18.22
N LYS A 326 -114.46 -145.42 17.51
CA LYS A 326 -113.37 -145.68 16.54
C LYS A 326 -113.34 -144.66 15.40
N ASN A 327 -114.49 -144.32 14.84
CA ASN A 327 -114.60 -143.38 13.73
C ASN A 327 -114.18 -141.95 14.14
N SER A 328 -114.50 -141.55 15.37
CA SER A 328 -113.99 -140.29 15.96
C SER A 328 -112.46 -140.29 16.05
N GLN A 329 -111.87 -141.37 16.55
CA GLN A 329 -110.42 -141.49 16.74
C GLN A 329 -109.64 -141.45 15.41
N ILE A 330 -110.19 -142.07 14.35
CA ILE A 330 -109.61 -142.00 12.99
C ILE A 330 -109.76 -140.58 12.40
N SER A 331 -110.86 -139.86 12.70
CA SER A 331 -111.04 -138.46 12.27
C SER A 331 -110.02 -137.52 12.91
N GLU A 332 -109.61 -137.77 14.16
CA GLU A 332 -108.54 -137.02 14.83
C GLU A 332 -107.17 -137.36 14.22
N GLN A 333 -106.86 -138.64 13.98
CA GLN A 333 -105.60 -139.05 13.35
C GLN A 333 -105.40 -138.44 11.95
N ASN A 334 -106.47 -138.37 11.12
CA ASN A 334 -106.38 -137.73 9.81
C ASN A 334 -106.07 -136.22 9.90
N LYS A 335 -106.64 -135.52 10.90
CA LYS A 335 -106.36 -134.08 11.12
C LYS A 335 -104.93 -133.83 11.60
N GLU A 336 -104.35 -134.77 12.34
CA GLU A 336 -102.95 -134.69 12.77
C GLU A 336 -102.02 -134.82 11.56
N LEU A 337 -102.25 -135.83 10.71
CA LEU A 337 -101.50 -136.05 9.46
C LEU A 337 -101.63 -134.89 8.46
N GLU A 338 -102.78 -134.21 8.41
CA GLU A 338 -102.95 -132.98 7.60
C GLU A 338 -102.12 -131.80 8.12
N ARG A 339 -101.87 -131.69 9.44
CA ARG A 339 -100.93 -130.70 10.00
C ARG A 339 -99.49 -131.07 9.69
N GLU A 340 -99.08 -132.31 9.92
CA GLU A 340 -97.72 -132.77 9.57
C GLU A 340 -97.41 -132.55 8.07
N LEU A 341 -98.38 -132.81 7.18
CA LEU A 341 -98.24 -132.53 5.73
C LEU A 341 -98.19 -131.05 5.36
N THR A 342 -98.71 -130.15 6.17
CA THR A 342 -98.64 -128.69 5.91
C THR A 342 -97.39 -128.07 6.52
N GLU A 343 -96.96 -128.52 7.71
CA GLU A 343 -95.66 -128.16 8.30
C GLU A 343 -94.49 -128.65 7.42
N LEU A 344 -94.53 -129.90 6.94
CA LEU A 344 -93.49 -130.42 6.04
C LEU A 344 -93.44 -129.71 4.68
N ARG A 345 -94.54 -129.11 4.20
CA ARG A 345 -94.52 -128.26 3.00
C ARG A 345 -93.84 -126.92 3.27
N ASN A 346 -94.20 -126.26 4.37
CA ASN A 346 -93.57 -125.00 4.78
C ASN A 346 -92.07 -125.16 5.12
N MET A 347 -91.63 -126.37 5.46
CA MET A 347 -90.21 -126.72 5.68
C MET A 347 -89.49 -127.20 4.40
N ALA A 348 -90.19 -127.36 3.27
CA ALA A 348 -89.64 -127.88 2.02
C ALA A 348 -89.38 -126.80 0.94
N GLU A 349 -89.83 -125.55 1.16
CA GLU A 349 -89.42 -124.37 0.40
C GLU A 349 -88.34 -123.60 1.18
N PRO A 350 -87.04 -123.77 0.85
CA PRO A 350 -85.99 -122.90 1.36
C PRO A 350 -85.99 -121.54 0.61
N ASP A 351 -85.86 -120.44 1.35
CA ASP A 351 -85.70 -119.06 0.83
C ASP A 351 -84.32 -118.84 0.13
N GLU A 352 -83.99 -119.63 -0.90
CA GLU A 352 -82.68 -119.56 -1.58
C GLU A 352 -82.46 -118.21 -2.30
N GLU A 353 -83.52 -117.57 -2.83
CA GLU A 353 -83.42 -116.24 -3.45
C GLU A 353 -82.95 -115.19 -2.43
N ASN A 354 -83.54 -115.16 -1.23
CA ASN A 354 -83.18 -114.24 -0.14
C ASN A 354 -81.73 -114.45 0.33
N ALA A 355 -81.29 -115.71 0.43
CA ALA A 355 -79.91 -116.05 0.77
C ALA A 355 -78.91 -115.63 -0.32
N ASN A 356 -79.28 -115.77 -1.59
CA ASN A 356 -78.45 -115.36 -2.73
C ASN A 356 -78.34 -113.82 -2.83
N ASP A 357 -79.46 -113.10 -2.70
CA ASP A 357 -79.48 -111.62 -2.71
C ASP A 357 -78.61 -111.01 -1.62
N GLN A 358 -78.62 -111.59 -0.42
CA GLN A 358 -77.73 -111.17 0.68
C GLN A 358 -76.24 -111.42 0.33
N TRP A 359 -75.92 -112.53 -0.34
CA TRP A 359 -74.56 -112.82 -0.81
C TRP A 359 -74.11 -111.91 -1.96
N GLU A 360 -74.99 -111.60 -2.91
CA GLU A 360 -74.72 -110.67 -4.02
C GLU A 360 -74.55 -109.24 -3.50
N SER A 361 -75.38 -108.81 -2.55
CA SER A 361 -75.26 -107.54 -1.83
C SER A 361 -73.92 -107.43 -1.08
N MET A 362 -73.55 -108.47 -0.31
CA MET A 362 -72.26 -108.53 0.38
C MET A 362 -71.08 -108.51 -0.59
N ARG A 363 -71.15 -109.27 -1.69
CA ARG A 363 -70.14 -109.32 -2.76
C ARG A 363 -70.01 -107.97 -3.48
N SER A 364 -71.11 -107.28 -3.72
CA SER A 364 -71.16 -105.93 -4.31
C SER A 364 -70.52 -104.90 -3.39
N LYS A 365 -70.87 -104.92 -2.09
CA LYS A 365 -70.24 -104.08 -1.08
C LYS A 365 -68.73 -104.34 -0.99
N LEU A 366 -68.29 -105.60 -0.91
CA LEU A 366 -66.86 -105.93 -0.85
C LEU A 366 -66.09 -105.45 -2.09
N ARG A 367 -66.71 -105.49 -3.28
CA ARG A 367 -66.14 -104.90 -4.50
C ARG A 367 -66.05 -103.38 -4.42
N SER A 368 -67.10 -102.70 -3.93
CA SER A 368 -67.08 -101.26 -3.69
C SER A 368 -65.94 -100.88 -2.74
N ASP A 369 -65.86 -101.53 -1.58
CA ASP A 369 -64.85 -101.27 -0.56
C ASP A 369 -63.43 -101.52 -1.11
N VAL A 370 -63.20 -102.59 -1.87
CA VAL A 370 -61.92 -102.82 -2.57
C VAL A 370 -61.59 -101.73 -3.60
N THR A 371 -62.57 -101.18 -4.33
CA THR A 371 -62.30 -100.03 -5.22
C THR A 371 -62.03 -98.73 -4.45
N GLN A 372 -62.63 -98.55 -3.27
CA GLN A 372 -62.35 -97.41 -2.40
C GLN A 372 -60.93 -97.50 -1.81
N TYR A 373 -60.53 -98.67 -1.29
CA TYR A 373 -59.17 -98.88 -0.79
C TYR A 373 -58.10 -98.73 -1.87
N LYS A 374 -58.38 -99.12 -3.12
CA LYS A 374 -57.47 -98.85 -4.26
C LYS A 374 -57.29 -97.37 -4.51
N ARG A 375 -58.38 -96.60 -4.64
CA ARG A 375 -58.30 -95.13 -4.81
C ARG A 375 -57.60 -94.45 -3.63
N ALA A 376 -57.86 -94.89 -2.40
CA ALA A 376 -57.19 -94.35 -1.22
C ALA A 376 -55.69 -94.63 -1.22
N LEU A 377 -55.26 -95.79 -1.73
CA LEU A 377 -53.85 -96.14 -1.89
C LEU A 377 -53.18 -95.38 -3.04
N GLU A 378 -53.89 -95.18 -4.15
CA GLU A 378 -53.46 -94.32 -5.29
C GLU A 378 -53.26 -92.87 -4.81
N ILE A 379 -54.23 -92.29 -4.10
CA ILE A 379 -54.12 -90.95 -3.51
C ILE A 379 -52.94 -90.86 -2.52
N LEU A 380 -52.77 -91.85 -1.63
CA LEU A 380 -51.66 -91.84 -0.67
C LEU A 380 -50.29 -91.97 -1.36
N GLN A 381 -50.21 -92.62 -2.52
CA GLN A 381 -49.01 -92.67 -3.35
C GLN A 381 -48.74 -91.34 -4.05
N ASP A 382 -49.75 -90.69 -4.63
CA ASP A 382 -49.63 -89.36 -5.22
C ASP A 382 -49.23 -88.31 -4.17
N GLU A 383 -49.82 -88.35 -2.97
CA GLU A 383 -49.45 -87.51 -1.81
C GLU A 383 -48.01 -87.75 -1.36
N PHE A 384 -47.57 -89.02 -1.29
CA PHE A 384 -46.20 -89.35 -0.90
C PHE A 384 -45.16 -88.91 -1.94
N ASP A 385 -45.41 -89.15 -3.23
CA ASP A 385 -44.51 -88.70 -4.29
C ASP A 385 -44.58 -87.18 -4.49
N GLN A 386 -45.68 -86.51 -4.11
CA GLN A 386 -45.73 -85.04 -4.02
C GLN A 386 -44.89 -84.54 -2.85
N PHE A 387 -45.09 -85.07 -1.65
CA PHE A 387 -44.28 -84.74 -0.46
C PHE A 387 -42.78 -84.94 -0.74
N ARG A 388 -42.41 -86.01 -1.45
CA ARG A 388 -41.03 -86.32 -1.86
C ARG A 388 -40.46 -85.34 -2.90
N ARG A 389 -41.30 -84.78 -3.79
CA ARG A 389 -40.91 -83.73 -4.75
C ARG A 389 -40.77 -82.36 -4.08
N GLU A 390 -41.63 -82.05 -3.12
CA GLU A 390 -41.61 -80.79 -2.36
C GLU A 390 -40.47 -80.75 -1.33
N ASN A 391 -40.11 -81.90 -0.75
CA ASN A 391 -39.03 -82.07 0.22
C ASN A 391 -37.79 -82.71 -0.41
N ASP A 392 -37.38 -82.28 -1.61
CA ASP A 392 -36.12 -82.73 -2.21
C ASP A 392 -34.90 -82.17 -1.43
N PRO A 393 -34.09 -83.02 -0.79
CA PRO A 393 -32.90 -82.57 -0.08
C PRO A 393 -31.82 -82.00 -1.03
N GLN A 394 -31.82 -82.33 -2.32
CA GLN A 394 -30.85 -81.77 -3.27
C GLN A 394 -31.17 -80.30 -3.58
N ALA A 395 -32.41 -79.97 -3.92
CA ALA A 395 -32.87 -78.60 -4.09
C ALA A 395 -32.67 -77.76 -2.82
N ALA A 396 -32.96 -78.33 -1.64
CA ALA A 396 -32.70 -77.67 -0.35
C ALA A 396 -31.20 -77.40 -0.12
N GLN A 397 -30.33 -78.37 -0.40
CA GLN A 397 -28.88 -78.22 -0.27
C GLN A 397 -28.31 -77.19 -1.27
N GLN A 398 -28.78 -77.19 -2.53
CA GLN A 398 -28.38 -76.21 -3.54
C GLN A 398 -28.74 -74.78 -3.11
N GLN A 399 -29.98 -74.56 -2.66
CA GLN A 399 -30.44 -73.30 -2.08
C GLN A 399 -29.67 -72.85 -0.82
N LEU A 400 -29.03 -73.77 -0.12
CA LEU A 400 -28.19 -73.49 1.05
C LEU A 400 -26.79 -73.06 0.58
N THR A 401 -26.19 -73.79 -0.38
CA THR A 401 -24.92 -73.39 -1.00
C THR A 401 -24.99 -72.05 -1.74
N GLU A 402 -26.08 -71.76 -2.46
CA GLU A 402 -26.30 -70.44 -3.09
C GLU A 402 -26.37 -69.31 -2.06
N ARG A 403 -27.00 -69.57 -0.90
CA ARG A 403 -27.06 -68.60 0.20
C ARG A 403 -25.69 -68.42 0.84
N ASP A 404 -24.92 -69.48 1.05
CA ASP A 404 -23.56 -69.41 1.58
C ASP A 404 -22.62 -68.68 0.62
N GLU A 405 -22.68 -68.94 -0.69
CA GLU A 405 -21.92 -68.19 -1.70
C GLU A 405 -22.29 -66.70 -1.70
N LYS A 406 -23.59 -66.38 -1.60
CA LYS A 406 -24.07 -65.00 -1.49
C LYS A 406 -23.62 -64.32 -0.20
N ILE A 407 -23.61 -65.02 0.93
CA ILE A 407 -23.04 -64.53 2.19
C ILE A 407 -21.54 -64.24 2.01
N ASN A 408 -20.79 -65.19 1.45
CA ASN A 408 -19.36 -65.03 1.17
C ASN A 408 -19.05 -63.86 0.20
N LEU A 409 -19.94 -63.53 -0.74
CA LEU A 409 -19.82 -62.34 -1.58
C LEU A 409 -20.08 -61.06 -0.78
N LEU A 410 -21.19 -60.99 -0.05
CA LEU A 410 -21.54 -59.84 0.78
C LEU A 410 -20.50 -59.56 1.88
N GLU A 411 -19.85 -60.61 2.42
CA GLU A 411 -18.75 -60.45 3.37
C GLU A 411 -17.48 -59.88 2.72
N ARG A 412 -17.15 -60.25 1.48
CA ARG A 412 -16.04 -59.64 0.74
C ARG A 412 -16.33 -58.17 0.42
N GLU A 413 -17.54 -57.84 -0.02
CA GLU A 413 -17.97 -56.44 -0.23
C GLU A 413 -17.89 -55.63 1.05
N LYS A 414 -18.43 -56.15 2.17
CA LYS A 414 -18.36 -55.55 3.52
C LYS A 414 -16.92 -55.25 3.96
N GLN A 415 -15.96 -56.14 3.69
CA GLN A 415 -14.54 -55.89 3.99
C GLN A 415 -13.91 -54.89 3.00
N HIS A 416 -14.30 -54.89 1.73
CA HIS A 416 -13.85 -53.92 0.74
C HIS A 416 -14.30 -52.48 1.11
N TRP A 417 -15.58 -52.29 1.42
CA TRP A 417 -16.12 -50.98 1.86
C TRP A 417 -15.50 -50.49 3.19
N ARG A 418 -15.09 -51.40 4.09
CA ARG A 418 -14.32 -51.05 5.29
C ARG A 418 -12.94 -50.50 4.95
N LEU A 419 -12.18 -51.21 4.11
CA LEU A 419 -10.85 -50.77 3.66
C LEU A 419 -10.92 -49.46 2.88
N GLU A 420 -11.96 -49.25 2.06
CA GLU A 420 -12.18 -47.98 1.37
C GLU A 420 -12.49 -46.84 2.37
N MET A 421 -13.31 -47.10 3.39
CA MET A 421 -13.60 -46.13 4.46
C MET A 421 -12.34 -45.77 5.26
N GLU A 422 -11.50 -46.74 5.60
CA GLU A 422 -10.20 -46.51 6.25
C GLU A 422 -9.26 -45.66 5.38
N VAL A 423 -9.17 -45.96 4.07
CA VAL A 423 -8.40 -45.16 3.10
C VAL A 423 -8.95 -43.74 2.97
N LEU A 424 -10.28 -43.55 2.96
CA LEU A 424 -10.92 -42.24 2.94
C LEU A 424 -10.68 -41.46 4.24
N GLN A 425 -10.70 -42.12 5.40
CA GLN A 425 -10.40 -41.51 6.69
C GLN A 425 -8.94 -41.06 6.79
N VAL A 426 -7.98 -41.87 6.31
CA VAL A 426 -6.56 -41.50 6.22
C VAL A 426 -6.35 -40.33 5.23
N LYS A 427 -7.05 -40.32 4.09
CA LYS A 427 -7.03 -39.19 3.15
C LYS A 427 -7.55 -37.90 3.80
N LEU A 428 -8.65 -37.98 4.57
CA LEU A 428 -9.22 -36.85 5.30
C LEU A 428 -8.28 -36.34 6.40
N GLN A 429 -7.64 -37.23 7.14
CA GLN A 429 -6.65 -36.87 8.17
C GLN A 429 -5.41 -36.20 7.56
N ASN A 430 -4.93 -36.67 6.41
CA ASN A 430 -3.83 -36.03 5.69
C ASN A 430 -4.25 -34.65 5.15
N ALA A 431 -5.43 -34.54 4.53
CA ALA A 431 -5.96 -33.27 4.03
C ALA A 431 -6.15 -32.23 5.14
N THR A 432 -6.62 -32.63 6.33
CA THR A 432 -6.75 -31.74 7.50
C THR A 432 -5.39 -31.30 8.06
N SER A 433 -4.40 -32.21 8.12
CA SER A 433 -3.02 -31.84 8.49
C SER A 433 -2.41 -30.81 7.51
N ILE A 434 -2.60 -31.00 6.20
CA ILE A 434 -2.11 -30.06 5.17
C ILE A 434 -2.84 -28.70 5.26
N LEU A 435 -4.13 -28.69 5.59
CA LEU A 435 -4.88 -27.46 5.84
C LEU A 435 -4.35 -26.71 7.08
N GLU A 436 -4.08 -27.41 8.18
CA GLU A 436 -3.49 -26.80 9.38
C GLU A 436 -2.08 -26.24 9.12
N ASP A 437 -1.21 -26.99 8.42
CA ASP A 437 0.13 -26.52 8.02
C ASP A 437 0.06 -25.28 7.11
N THR A 438 -0.86 -25.26 6.15
CA THR A 438 -1.02 -24.10 5.25
C THR A 438 -1.62 -22.89 5.96
N GLU A 439 -2.57 -23.08 6.89
CA GLU A 439 -3.10 -22.00 7.72
C GLU A 439 -2.03 -21.43 8.67
N ASN A 440 -1.19 -22.29 9.27
CA ASN A 440 -0.08 -21.86 10.13
C ASN A 440 1.02 -21.12 9.35
N ARG A 441 1.34 -21.56 8.13
CA ARG A 441 2.23 -20.82 7.22
C ARG A 441 1.63 -19.47 6.79
N LEU A 442 0.32 -19.40 6.53
CA LEU A 442 -0.37 -18.15 6.21
C LEU A 442 -0.37 -17.18 7.40
N LYS A 443 -0.66 -17.66 8.63
CA LYS A 443 -0.56 -16.88 9.87
C LYS A 443 0.85 -16.31 10.05
N GLN A 444 1.89 -17.12 9.82
CA GLN A 444 3.28 -16.69 9.95
C GLN A 444 3.67 -15.64 8.89
N SER A 445 3.40 -15.91 7.61
CA SER A 445 3.66 -14.97 6.52
C SER A 445 2.89 -13.64 6.70
N THR A 446 1.71 -13.68 7.31
CA THR A 446 0.95 -12.46 7.65
C THR A 446 1.64 -11.62 8.73
N ARG A 447 2.25 -12.24 9.76
CA ARG A 447 3.05 -11.55 10.79
C ARG A 447 4.35 -10.97 10.22
N GLU A 448 4.98 -11.69 9.30
CA GLU A 448 6.16 -11.21 8.59
C GLU A 448 5.79 -10.00 7.72
N ARG A 449 4.67 -10.07 6.97
CA ARG A 449 4.16 -8.95 6.19
C ARG A 449 3.85 -7.71 7.04
N THR A 450 3.22 -7.86 8.20
CA THR A 450 2.98 -6.70 9.09
C THR A 450 4.28 -6.15 9.65
N THR A 451 5.24 -7.00 10.01
CA THR A 451 6.57 -6.57 10.49
C THR A 451 7.34 -5.80 9.41
N HIS A 452 7.33 -6.29 8.16
CA HIS A 452 7.93 -5.59 7.02
C HIS A 452 7.24 -4.26 6.73
N LEU A 453 5.91 -4.18 6.78
CA LEU A 453 5.18 -2.92 6.64
C LEU A 453 5.58 -1.88 7.70
N HIS A 454 5.69 -2.28 8.98
CA HIS A 454 6.16 -1.37 10.03
C HIS A 454 7.60 -0.89 9.77
N ARG A 455 8.51 -1.76 9.31
CA ARG A 455 9.89 -1.33 8.98
C ARG A 455 9.95 -0.44 7.74
N ILE A 456 9.06 -0.63 6.76
CA ILE A 456 8.92 0.29 5.61
C ILE A 456 8.49 1.66 6.10
N THR A 457 7.39 1.77 6.84
CA THR A 457 6.92 3.07 7.37
C THR A 457 7.96 3.75 8.27
N GLN A 458 8.73 2.97 9.05
CA GLN A 458 9.85 3.51 9.81
C GLN A 458 10.96 4.07 8.88
N LEU A 459 11.38 3.33 7.86
CA LEU A 459 12.37 3.78 6.86
C LEU A 459 11.88 5.01 6.07
N GLU A 460 10.59 5.13 5.81
CA GLU A 460 9.99 6.31 5.19
C GLU A 460 10.07 7.54 6.12
N SER A 461 9.82 7.38 7.42
CA SER A 461 10.04 8.46 8.39
C SER A 461 11.52 8.82 8.56
N GLU A 462 12.42 7.83 8.62
CA GLU A 462 13.89 8.03 8.67
C GLU A 462 14.38 8.81 7.43
N ARG A 463 13.82 8.51 6.24
CA ARG A 463 14.07 9.24 4.98
C ARG A 463 13.55 10.68 5.04
N ASP A 464 12.33 10.90 5.50
CA ASP A 464 11.69 12.22 5.47
C ASP A 464 12.22 13.17 6.56
N ASP A 465 12.78 12.63 7.65
CA ASP A 465 13.63 13.37 8.59
C ASP A 465 14.96 13.77 7.94
N ALA A 466 15.66 12.83 7.27
CA ALA A 466 16.92 13.12 6.59
C ALA A 466 16.78 14.15 5.44
N ILE A 467 15.66 14.13 4.70
CA ILE A 467 15.34 15.14 3.68
C ILE A 467 15.14 16.53 4.33
N ARG A 468 14.45 16.61 5.48
CA ARG A 468 14.26 17.87 6.21
C ARG A 468 15.57 18.40 6.79
N GLU A 469 16.43 17.54 7.33
CA GLU A 469 17.77 17.94 7.78
C GLU A 469 18.64 18.42 6.62
N ALA A 470 18.68 17.69 5.50
CA ALA A 470 19.42 18.10 4.31
C ALA A 470 18.96 19.47 3.78
N ALA A 471 17.65 19.74 3.75
CA ALA A 471 17.10 21.05 3.39
C ALA A 471 17.55 22.15 4.37
N ASN A 472 17.54 21.88 5.69
CA ASN A 472 18.02 22.81 6.72
C ASN A 472 19.54 23.05 6.67
N ILE A 473 20.34 22.07 6.22
CA ILE A 473 21.78 22.23 5.98
C ILE A 473 22.00 23.07 4.72
N ALA A 474 21.31 22.76 3.61
CA ALA A 474 21.42 23.51 2.36
C ALA A 474 20.99 24.99 2.52
N GLY A 475 19.92 25.25 3.28
CA GLY A 475 19.48 26.61 3.61
C GLY A 475 20.53 27.40 4.39
N ARG A 476 21.14 26.79 5.42
CA ARG A 476 22.24 27.40 6.18
C ARG A 476 23.46 27.68 5.30
N ALA A 477 23.91 26.70 4.50
CA ALA A 477 25.04 26.87 3.59
C ALA A 477 24.79 27.96 2.53
N SER A 478 23.54 28.12 2.06
CA SER A 478 23.16 29.20 1.15
C SER A 478 23.23 30.58 1.83
N ALA A 479 22.74 30.70 3.06
CA ALA A 479 22.81 31.94 3.84
C ALA A 479 24.26 32.31 4.22
N GLU A 480 25.09 31.33 4.55
CA GLU A 480 26.53 31.53 4.79
C GLU A 480 27.26 31.98 3.52
N LYS A 481 26.94 31.39 2.37
CA LYS A 481 27.48 31.81 1.06
C LYS A 481 27.06 33.23 0.69
N GLU A 482 25.81 33.61 0.97
CA GLU A 482 25.33 34.98 0.74
C GLU A 482 26.00 36.00 1.68
N ASN A 483 26.15 35.66 2.97
CA ASN A 483 26.87 36.48 3.97
C ASN A 483 28.35 36.66 3.58
N ALA A 484 29.01 35.60 3.11
CA ALA A 484 30.37 35.68 2.57
C ALA A 484 30.44 36.55 1.30
N ALA A 485 29.47 36.43 0.39
CA ALA A 485 29.40 37.28 -0.80
C ALA A 485 29.11 38.76 -0.46
N ALA A 486 28.30 39.04 0.56
CA ALA A 486 28.06 40.41 1.05
C ALA A 486 29.34 41.04 1.61
N LYS A 487 30.07 40.32 2.47
CA LYS A 487 31.38 40.75 3.01
C LYS A 487 32.42 40.97 1.91
N LEU A 488 32.41 40.17 0.85
CA LEU A 488 33.30 40.38 -0.30
C LEU A 488 32.97 41.68 -1.08
N ARG A 489 31.70 42.11 -1.13
CA ARG A 489 31.33 43.43 -1.69
C ARG A 489 31.81 44.56 -0.77
N GLU A 490 31.54 44.45 0.53
CA GLU A 490 31.99 45.40 1.55
C GLU A 490 33.53 45.61 1.52
N PHE A 491 34.31 44.53 1.41
CA PHE A 491 35.77 44.62 1.25
C PHE A 491 36.23 45.21 -0.10
N GLU A 492 35.42 45.15 -1.15
CA GLU A 492 35.71 45.78 -2.43
C GLU A 492 35.36 47.27 -2.40
N GLU A 493 34.23 47.65 -1.81
CA GLU A 493 33.83 49.04 -1.56
C GLU A 493 34.88 49.76 -0.71
N LEU A 494 35.30 49.15 0.41
CA LEU A 494 36.41 49.64 1.24
C LEU A 494 37.76 49.67 0.51
N ARG A 495 37.98 48.83 -0.51
CA ARG A 495 39.17 48.92 -1.37
C ARG A 495 39.08 50.13 -2.28
N ILE A 496 37.96 50.32 -2.96
CA ILE A 496 37.70 51.43 -3.89
C ILE A 496 37.81 52.77 -3.15
N GLU A 497 37.24 52.88 -1.95
CA GLU A 497 37.37 54.07 -1.08
C GLU A 497 38.84 54.33 -0.72
N ARG A 498 39.54 53.33 -0.18
CA ARG A 498 40.96 53.41 0.20
C ARG A 498 41.86 53.79 -0.97
N ASP A 499 41.57 53.33 -2.19
CA ASP A 499 42.30 53.67 -3.41
C ASP A 499 41.79 54.97 -4.07
N GLY A 500 40.66 55.53 -3.61
CA GLY A 500 40.23 56.91 -3.82
C GLY A 500 40.99 57.90 -2.95
N LEU A 501 40.96 57.70 -1.62
CA LEU A 501 41.71 58.50 -0.65
C LEU A 501 43.22 58.53 -0.94
N ARG A 502 43.78 57.46 -1.51
CA ARG A 502 45.18 57.44 -2.01
C ARG A 502 45.42 58.39 -3.19
N ARG A 503 44.49 58.50 -4.13
CA ARG A 503 44.57 59.42 -5.28
C ARG A 503 44.42 60.86 -4.81
N GLU A 504 43.42 61.14 -3.98
CA GLU A 504 43.25 62.45 -3.34
C GLU A 504 44.51 62.87 -2.56
N LEU A 505 45.14 61.94 -1.83
CA LEU A 505 46.40 62.20 -1.14
C LEU A 505 47.59 62.46 -2.09
N THR A 506 47.64 61.85 -3.28
CA THR A 506 48.67 62.20 -4.29
C THR A 506 48.40 63.56 -4.93
N ASP A 507 47.14 63.88 -5.21
CA ASP A 507 46.73 65.15 -5.83
C ASP A 507 46.95 66.32 -4.86
N LEU A 508 46.65 66.13 -3.57
CA LEU A 508 46.98 67.08 -2.49
C LEU A 508 48.49 67.25 -2.30
N LYS A 509 49.29 66.19 -2.48
CA LYS A 509 50.77 66.31 -2.47
C LYS A 509 51.30 67.05 -3.70
N GLN A 510 50.71 66.83 -4.87
CA GLN A 510 51.12 67.50 -6.11
C GLN A 510 50.75 68.98 -6.10
N THR A 511 49.56 69.34 -5.62
CA THR A 511 49.16 70.75 -5.45
C THR A 511 50.00 71.46 -4.38
N LEU A 512 50.29 70.80 -3.24
CA LEU A 512 51.23 71.34 -2.25
C LEU A 512 52.64 71.53 -2.81
N ALA A 513 53.14 70.60 -3.63
CA ALA A 513 54.43 70.72 -4.33
C ALA A 513 54.42 71.88 -5.35
N GLY A 514 53.30 72.09 -6.04
CA GLY A 514 53.07 73.25 -6.90
C GLY A 514 53.16 74.56 -6.12
N CYS A 515 52.29 74.76 -5.12
CA CYS A 515 52.24 76.01 -4.35
C CYS A 515 53.55 76.29 -3.57
N THR A 516 54.28 75.27 -3.14
CA THR A 516 55.60 75.48 -2.52
C THR A 516 56.69 75.83 -3.55
N ALA A 517 56.62 75.31 -4.78
CA ALA A 517 57.49 75.74 -5.87
C ALA A 517 57.18 77.17 -6.34
N GLU A 518 55.90 77.53 -6.45
CA GLU A 518 55.41 78.87 -6.78
C GLU A 518 55.84 79.91 -5.74
N ASN A 519 55.58 79.66 -4.45
CA ASN A 519 56.02 80.52 -3.35
C ASN A 519 57.56 80.65 -3.32
N ALA A 520 58.30 79.56 -3.58
CA ALA A 520 59.74 79.63 -3.72
C ALA A 520 60.20 80.43 -4.96
N ALA A 521 59.44 80.45 -6.05
CA ALA A 521 59.72 81.27 -7.23
C ALA A 521 59.44 82.76 -6.96
N GLU A 522 58.28 83.08 -6.40
CA GLU A 522 57.91 84.42 -5.95
C GLU A 522 58.94 84.97 -4.96
N LYS A 523 59.33 84.20 -3.95
CA LYS A 523 60.39 84.57 -3.00
C LYS A 523 61.72 84.88 -3.68
N ARG A 524 62.12 84.13 -4.71
CA ARG A 524 63.33 84.44 -5.50
C ARG A 524 63.15 85.73 -6.31
N GLN A 525 61.99 85.96 -6.91
CA GLN A 525 61.68 87.16 -7.68
C GLN A 525 61.67 88.42 -6.79
N LEU A 526 61.03 88.35 -5.62
CA LEU A 526 61.03 89.42 -4.62
C LEU A 526 62.44 89.70 -4.09
N GLN A 527 63.25 88.68 -3.84
CA GLN A 527 64.66 88.84 -3.46
C GLN A 527 65.53 89.41 -4.61
N ALA A 528 65.23 89.09 -5.87
CA ALA A 528 65.94 89.67 -7.01
C ALA A 528 65.61 91.16 -7.14
N ARG A 529 64.32 91.51 -7.10
CA ARG A 529 63.83 92.90 -7.12
C ARG A 529 64.32 93.71 -5.93
N LEU A 530 64.46 93.10 -4.74
CA LEU A 530 65.06 93.76 -3.58
C LEU A 530 66.52 94.14 -3.85
N ARG A 531 67.35 93.20 -4.34
CA ARG A 531 68.76 93.47 -4.69
C ARG A 531 68.92 94.50 -5.81
N GLU A 532 68.00 94.51 -6.78
CA GLU A 532 67.95 95.51 -7.85
C GLU A 532 67.66 96.90 -7.29
N MET A 533 66.67 97.03 -6.39
CA MET A 533 66.37 98.27 -5.68
C MET A 533 67.52 98.72 -4.77
N GLU A 534 68.11 97.80 -4.00
CA GLU A 534 69.28 98.04 -3.13
C GLU A 534 70.46 98.56 -3.96
N GLY A 535 70.82 97.87 -5.05
CA GLY A 535 71.89 98.28 -5.96
C GLY A 535 71.63 99.62 -6.66
N HIS A 536 70.39 99.91 -7.05
CA HIS A 536 70.03 101.21 -7.62
C HIS A 536 70.12 102.34 -6.57
N HIS A 537 69.70 102.09 -5.32
CA HIS A 537 69.85 103.03 -4.23
C HIS A 537 71.33 103.26 -3.86
N GLU A 538 72.15 102.21 -3.84
CA GLU A 538 73.58 102.31 -3.54
C GLU A 538 74.36 103.01 -4.65
N ALA A 539 74.03 102.76 -5.93
CA ALA A 539 74.53 103.54 -7.07
C ALA A 539 74.18 105.03 -6.93
N ARG A 540 72.91 105.37 -6.65
CA ARG A 540 72.50 106.77 -6.41
C ARG A 540 73.22 107.41 -5.23
N ILE A 541 73.51 106.65 -4.17
CA ILE A 541 74.30 107.13 -3.02
C ILE A 541 75.76 107.39 -3.45
N SER A 542 76.32 106.57 -4.33
CA SER A 542 77.64 106.79 -4.93
C SER A 542 77.66 108.03 -5.82
N ASP A 543 76.64 108.23 -6.66
CA ASP A 543 76.50 109.41 -7.51
C ASP A 543 76.42 110.69 -6.66
N PHE A 544 75.56 110.72 -5.63
CA PHE A 544 75.46 111.85 -4.71
C PHE A 544 76.76 112.09 -3.92
N LYS A 545 77.52 111.05 -3.56
CA LYS A 545 78.85 111.22 -2.95
C LYS A 545 79.84 111.85 -3.93
N ALA A 546 79.88 111.39 -5.18
CA ALA A 546 80.76 111.96 -6.21
C ALA A 546 80.38 113.42 -6.55
N GLU A 547 79.10 113.78 -6.49
CA GLU A 547 78.62 115.15 -6.64
C GLU A 547 78.99 116.03 -5.42
N LEU A 548 78.92 115.47 -4.21
CA LEU A 548 79.35 116.16 -2.98
C LEU A 548 80.86 116.39 -2.94
N GLU A 549 81.70 115.45 -3.38
CA GLU A 549 83.14 115.69 -3.46
C GLU A 549 83.48 116.69 -4.59
N ARG A 550 82.80 116.64 -5.75
CA ARG A 550 82.99 117.67 -6.80
C ARG A 550 82.62 119.08 -6.33
N THR A 551 81.49 119.23 -5.63
CA THR A 551 81.10 120.53 -5.05
C THR A 551 81.98 120.98 -3.89
N ARG A 552 82.65 120.06 -3.18
CA ARG A 552 83.74 120.40 -2.23
C ARG A 552 85.01 120.84 -2.94
N GLU A 553 85.47 120.12 -3.96
CA GLU A 553 86.61 120.54 -4.78
C GLU A 553 86.39 121.93 -5.39
N GLU A 554 85.18 122.22 -5.88
CA GLU A 554 84.80 123.55 -6.36
C GLU A 554 84.83 124.61 -5.25
N MET A 555 84.33 124.28 -4.05
CA MET A 555 84.40 125.17 -2.88
C MET A 555 85.84 125.46 -2.44
N GLU A 556 86.70 124.44 -2.40
CA GLU A 556 88.13 124.59 -2.06
C GLU A 556 88.87 125.41 -3.12
N ARG A 557 88.61 125.15 -4.42
CA ARG A 557 89.16 125.97 -5.52
C ARG A 557 88.73 127.43 -5.43
N LEU A 558 87.44 127.70 -5.17
CA LEU A 558 86.93 129.06 -4.98
C LEU A 558 87.50 129.72 -3.71
N GLN A 559 87.80 128.94 -2.67
CA GLN A 559 88.46 129.46 -1.46
C GLN A 559 89.94 129.81 -1.71
N ILE A 560 90.65 129.02 -2.52
CA ILE A 560 92.03 129.30 -2.97
C ILE A 560 92.04 130.51 -3.94
N GLU A 561 91.07 130.61 -4.84
CA GLU A 561 90.90 131.76 -5.74
C GLU A 561 90.60 133.03 -4.94
N LEU A 562 89.74 132.97 -3.92
CA LEU A 562 89.50 134.09 -3.00
C LEU A 562 90.77 134.49 -2.23
N GLN A 563 91.58 133.53 -1.77
CA GLN A 563 92.84 133.82 -1.09
C GLN A 563 93.89 134.46 -2.02
N THR A 564 94.03 133.95 -3.24
CA THR A 564 94.97 134.50 -4.24
C THR A 564 94.52 135.87 -4.78
N LEU A 565 93.22 136.12 -4.86
CA LEU A 565 92.67 137.45 -5.10
C LEU A 565 92.92 138.39 -3.91
N GLN A 566 92.82 137.92 -2.66
CA GLN A 566 93.14 138.73 -1.49
C GLN A 566 94.64 139.07 -1.38
N THR A 567 95.55 138.13 -1.67
CA THR A 567 97.00 138.41 -1.67
C THR A 567 97.38 139.36 -2.80
N SER A 568 96.86 139.16 -4.01
CA SER A 568 97.12 140.07 -5.13
C SER A 568 96.48 141.46 -4.92
N GLU A 569 95.34 141.57 -4.23
CA GLU A 569 94.79 142.87 -3.82
C GLU A 569 95.69 143.57 -2.78
N LEU A 570 96.29 142.84 -1.84
CA LEU A 570 97.26 143.38 -0.88
C LEU A 570 98.57 143.82 -1.56
N GLU A 571 99.10 143.02 -2.48
CA GLU A 571 100.25 143.38 -3.32
C GLU A 571 99.95 144.63 -4.17
N GLN A 572 98.78 144.70 -4.81
CA GLN A 572 98.37 145.85 -5.61
C GLN A 572 98.11 147.11 -4.76
N LYS A 573 97.70 146.95 -3.50
CA LYS A 573 97.65 148.04 -2.50
C LYS A 573 99.06 148.52 -2.13
N ALA A 574 100.00 147.60 -1.89
CA ALA A 574 101.39 147.93 -1.60
C ALA A 574 102.09 148.63 -2.79
N ALA A 575 101.90 148.11 -4.01
CA ALA A 575 102.40 148.72 -5.25
C ALA A 575 101.79 150.11 -5.51
N ASN A 576 100.50 150.31 -5.22
CA ASN A 576 99.88 151.64 -5.23
C ASN A 576 100.49 152.57 -4.18
N GLN A 577 100.75 152.07 -2.97
CA GLN A 577 101.36 152.87 -1.90
C GLN A 577 102.79 153.28 -2.29
N GLN A 578 103.60 152.37 -2.82
CA GLN A 578 104.94 152.65 -3.35
C GLN A 578 104.89 153.64 -4.53
N SER A 579 103.89 153.52 -5.41
CA SER A 579 103.67 154.47 -6.52
C SER A 579 103.30 155.87 -6.00
N ARG A 580 102.47 155.99 -4.96
CA ARG A 580 102.17 157.27 -4.29
C ARG A 580 103.41 157.88 -3.63
N TRP A 581 104.22 157.08 -2.93
CA TRP A 581 105.51 157.51 -2.41
C TRP A 581 106.41 158.06 -3.53
N LYS A 582 106.45 157.39 -4.69
CA LYS A 582 107.26 157.83 -5.82
C LYS A 582 106.73 159.09 -6.51
N ILE A 583 105.41 159.28 -6.54
CA ILE A 583 104.78 160.53 -7.01
C ILE A 583 105.16 161.70 -6.09
N ASN A 584 105.02 161.53 -4.76
CA ASN A 584 105.39 162.58 -3.80
C ASN A 584 106.88 162.98 -3.91
N GLU A 585 107.78 162.00 -3.99
CA GLU A 585 109.22 162.23 -4.21
C GLU A 585 109.48 163.01 -5.51
N LEU A 586 108.76 162.72 -6.59
CA LEU A 586 108.89 163.46 -7.85
C LEU A 586 108.29 164.88 -7.77
N ASP A 587 107.24 165.08 -6.96
CA ASP A 587 106.62 166.39 -6.73
C ASP A 587 107.49 167.29 -5.83
N ASP A 588 108.20 166.72 -4.85
CA ASP A 588 109.25 167.39 -4.09
C ASP A 588 110.44 167.77 -4.98
N GLN A 589 110.87 166.88 -5.89
CA GLN A 589 111.91 167.18 -6.89
C GLN A 589 111.47 168.26 -7.88
N LEU A 590 110.22 168.26 -8.33
CA LEU A 590 109.62 169.34 -9.13
C LEU A 590 109.58 170.65 -8.33
N SER A 591 109.16 170.60 -7.07
CA SER A 591 109.10 171.76 -6.18
C SER A 591 110.48 172.34 -5.85
N HIS A 592 111.54 171.51 -5.81
CA HIS A 592 112.92 171.97 -5.75
C HIS A 592 113.36 172.59 -7.08
N SER A 593 113.02 171.96 -8.20
CA SER A 593 113.36 172.43 -9.56
C SER A 593 112.72 173.79 -9.87
N LEU A 594 111.43 173.96 -9.56
CA LEU A 594 110.71 175.24 -9.69
C LEU A 594 111.33 176.34 -8.82
N ARG A 595 111.70 176.04 -7.57
CA ARG A 595 112.44 176.99 -6.72
C ARG A 595 113.80 177.39 -7.31
N ARG A 596 114.51 176.44 -7.95
CA ARG A 596 115.79 176.68 -8.62
C ARG A 596 115.64 177.49 -9.92
N ILE A 597 114.60 177.22 -10.71
CA ILE A 597 114.23 178.01 -11.89
C ILE A 597 113.91 179.45 -11.46
N GLY A 598 113.05 179.65 -10.45
CA GLY A 598 112.73 180.98 -9.90
C GLY A 598 113.89 181.72 -9.19
N VAL A 599 115.08 181.13 -9.13
CA VAL A 599 116.35 181.81 -8.77
C VAL A 599 117.16 182.13 -10.02
N LEU A 600 117.20 181.23 -11.00
CA LEU A 600 117.85 181.46 -12.30
C LEU A 600 117.14 182.54 -13.12
N GLU A 601 115.80 182.60 -13.11
CA GLU A 601 115.01 183.64 -13.78
C GLU A 601 115.32 185.03 -13.23
N ARG A 602 115.42 185.17 -11.90
CA ARG A 602 115.83 186.43 -11.26
C ARG A 602 117.24 186.84 -11.69
N ARG A 603 118.18 185.90 -11.67
CA ARG A 603 119.55 186.12 -12.15
C ARG A 603 119.59 186.47 -13.65
N ASN A 604 118.67 185.95 -14.45
CA ASN A 604 118.53 186.32 -15.85
C ASN A 604 117.98 187.75 -16.01
N THR A 605 116.98 188.16 -15.23
CA THR A 605 116.51 189.55 -15.24
C THR A 605 117.57 190.54 -14.73
N ASP A 606 118.43 190.14 -13.79
CA ASP A 606 119.58 190.95 -13.35
C ASP A 606 120.58 191.14 -14.51
N LEU A 607 120.91 190.06 -15.24
CA LEU A 607 121.79 190.08 -16.40
C LEU A 607 121.20 190.84 -17.59
N GLU A 608 119.90 190.73 -17.84
CA GLU A 608 119.19 191.54 -18.85
C GLU A 608 119.23 193.03 -18.49
N ALA A 609 119.08 193.38 -17.21
CA ALA A 609 119.22 194.76 -16.73
C ALA A 609 120.68 195.27 -16.83
N GLU A 610 121.70 194.41 -16.73
CA GLU A 610 123.09 194.75 -17.06
C GLU A 610 123.30 194.92 -18.57
N LEU A 611 122.72 194.05 -19.40
CA LEU A 611 122.76 194.14 -20.86
C LEU A 611 122.12 195.45 -21.37
N VAL A 612 120.96 195.84 -20.83
CA VAL A 612 120.29 197.11 -21.18
C VAL A 612 121.16 198.31 -20.83
N ARG A 613 121.85 198.30 -19.68
CA ARG A 613 122.82 199.35 -19.30
C ARG A 613 124.01 199.40 -20.27
N ALA A 614 124.66 198.27 -20.54
CA ALA A 614 125.78 198.19 -21.47
C ALA A 614 125.40 198.62 -22.91
N ASN A 615 124.18 198.34 -23.35
CA ASN A 615 123.69 198.72 -24.68
C ASN A 615 123.33 200.22 -24.78
N ALA A 616 122.92 200.84 -23.67
CA ALA A 616 122.77 202.29 -23.56
C ALA A 616 124.16 202.99 -23.62
N ASP A 617 125.15 202.49 -22.88
CA ASP A 617 126.52 203.01 -22.92
C ASP A 617 127.16 202.86 -24.32
N LEU A 618 126.93 201.74 -25.01
CA LEU A 618 127.36 201.53 -26.40
C LEU A 618 126.68 202.50 -27.38
N SER A 619 125.42 202.86 -27.16
CA SER A 619 124.70 203.83 -27.98
C SER A 619 125.25 205.25 -27.78
N ALA A 620 125.45 205.68 -26.53
CA ALA A 620 126.10 206.95 -26.20
C ALA A 620 127.54 207.02 -26.76
N SER A 621 128.28 205.91 -26.70
CA SER A 621 129.62 205.82 -27.31
C SER A 621 129.60 205.93 -28.84
N ARG A 622 128.54 205.47 -29.52
CA ARG A 622 128.38 205.60 -30.97
C ARG A 622 128.07 207.04 -31.40
N GLU A 623 127.23 207.78 -30.67
CA GLU A 623 127.05 209.22 -30.91
C GLU A 623 128.35 210.02 -30.68
N ALA A 624 129.06 209.74 -29.58
CA ALA A 624 130.34 210.38 -29.27
C ALA A 624 131.43 210.08 -30.33
N ALA A 625 131.40 208.89 -30.95
CA ALA A 625 132.29 208.54 -32.06
C ALA A 625 131.97 209.32 -33.34
N SER A 626 130.69 209.55 -33.65
CA SER A 626 130.24 210.33 -34.81
C SER A 626 130.79 211.77 -34.76
N LEU A 627 130.59 212.46 -33.63
CA LEU A 627 131.08 213.82 -33.42
C LEU A 627 132.62 213.93 -33.50
N ARG A 628 133.35 212.94 -33.00
CA ARG A 628 134.83 212.90 -33.09
C ARG A 628 135.35 212.71 -34.51
N LYS A 629 134.57 212.10 -35.42
CA LYS A 629 134.99 211.88 -36.81
C LYS A 629 134.97 213.18 -37.62
N ALA A 630 134.03 214.09 -37.33
CA ALA A 630 134.00 215.43 -37.92
C ALA A 630 135.19 216.31 -37.47
N ALA A 631 135.66 216.15 -36.24
CA ALA A 631 136.75 216.97 -35.67
C ALA A 631 138.15 216.66 -36.22
N ARG A 632 138.39 215.45 -36.77
CA ARG A 632 139.72 215.03 -37.25
C ARG A 632 140.03 215.41 -38.70
N ALA A 633 139.16 216.16 -39.36
CA ALA A 633 139.31 216.59 -40.76
C ALA A 633 140.31 217.75 -41.00
N ARG A 634 141.23 218.04 -40.06
CA ARG A 634 142.11 219.26 -40.11
C ARG A 634 143.52 219.16 -39.48
N ILE A 635 143.92 218.04 -38.88
CA ILE A 635 145.11 218.01 -37.98
C ILE A 635 146.13 216.89 -38.33
N ALA A 636 145.89 216.11 -39.39
CA ALA A 636 146.71 214.92 -39.73
C ALA A 636 147.20 214.90 -41.20
N ASP A 637 147.57 216.06 -41.74
CA ASP A 637 148.32 216.18 -43.01
C ASP A 637 149.85 216.21 -42.78
N GLU A 638 150.28 216.25 -41.51
CA GLU A 638 151.69 216.14 -41.09
C GLU A 638 151.90 214.75 -40.44
N TRP A 639 152.99 214.06 -40.81
CA TRP A 639 153.38 212.71 -40.32
C TRP A 639 152.34 211.59 -40.57
N TYR A 640 152.07 211.14 -41.80
CA TYR A 640 152.96 210.79 -42.94
C TYR A 640 153.80 209.50 -42.74
N GLN A 641 153.50 208.49 -43.59
CA GLN A 641 154.33 207.35 -44.02
C GLN A 641 154.80 206.26 -43.01
N ALA A 642 153.89 205.35 -42.65
CA ALA A 642 153.98 203.87 -42.78
C ALA A 642 152.67 203.25 -42.24
N GLY A 643 151.95 202.32 -42.87
CA GLY A 643 152.26 201.41 -43.99
C GLY A 643 152.67 200.02 -43.45
N GLY A 644 151.83 198.99 -43.46
CA GLY A 644 150.42 198.84 -43.87
C GLY A 644 149.67 197.78 -43.01
N THR A 645 148.40 197.45 -43.28
CA THR A 645 147.95 196.27 -44.09
C THR A 645 148.56 194.93 -43.61
N GLU A 646 147.81 193.84 -43.38
CA GLU A 646 146.49 193.49 -43.93
C GLU A 646 145.69 192.47 -43.08
N THR A 647 144.44 192.28 -43.51
CA THR A 647 143.43 191.23 -43.27
C THR A 647 143.93 189.78 -43.11
N GLY A 648 143.16 188.83 -42.56
CA GLY A 648 141.79 188.89 -42.00
C GLY A 648 141.08 187.52 -42.01
N GLU A 649 139.82 187.50 -41.54
CA GLU A 649 138.82 186.40 -41.65
C GLU A 649 139.15 185.06 -40.95
N ASP A 650 138.79 184.98 -39.66
CA ASP A 650 138.83 183.74 -38.86
C ASP A 650 137.72 182.74 -39.26
N SER A 651 138.09 181.46 -39.29
CA SER A 651 137.18 180.31 -39.39
C SER A 651 137.41 179.43 -38.16
N GLU A 652 136.54 179.50 -37.16
CA GLU A 652 136.74 178.73 -35.91
C GLU A 652 136.41 177.24 -36.07
N ASP A 653 137.28 176.43 -35.48
CA ASP A 653 137.46 175.02 -35.79
C ASP A 653 136.99 174.08 -34.66
N ASP A 654 136.85 172.82 -35.04
CA ASP A 654 136.74 171.59 -34.26
C ASP A 654 136.94 171.56 -32.70
N ARG A 655 136.05 170.77 -32.07
CA ARG A 655 136.32 169.71 -31.05
C ARG A 655 136.49 170.01 -29.54
N ASN A 656 135.55 169.45 -28.77
CA ASN A 656 135.65 168.15 -28.05
C ASN A 656 135.29 168.13 -26.55
N ASN A 657 134.71 166.98 -26.17
CA ASN A 657 134.57 166.39 -24.83
C ASN A 657 133.58 167.05 -23.84
N SER A 658 132.89 166.29 -22.98
CA SER A 658 132.52 164.84 -23.01
C SER A 658 131.54 164.55 -21.87
N LEU A 659 130.55 163.65 -22.06
CA LEU A 659 130.42 162.40 -21.27
C LEU A 659 129.15 161.59 -21.64
N MET A 660 129.35 160.28 -21.83
CA MET A 660 128.44 159.18 -21.45
C MET A 660 126.93 159.28 -21.76
N SER A 661 126.54 158.95 -22.99
CA SER A 661 125.27 158.25 -23.22
C SER A 661 125.53 156.75 -23.36
N SER A 662 125.48 156.02 -22.24
CA SER A 662 125.75 154.58 -22.17
C SER A 662 124.48 153.78 -21.90
N LYS A 663 124.01 153.03 -22.89
CA LYS A 663 123.03 151.94 -22.71
C LYS A 663 123.52 150.64 -23.36
N SER A 664 124.58 150.09 -22.77
CA SER A 664 124.90 148.66 -22.84
C SER A 664 125.14 148.15 -21.42
N LYS A 665 124.27 147.24 -20.98
CA LYS A 665 124.23 146.41 -19.75
C LYS A 665 122.90 145.64 -19.85
N GLN A 666 122.83 144.33 -19.95
CA GLN A 666 123.78 143.25 -19.67
C GLN A 666 124.13 143.04 -18.18
N ASP A 667 124.10 141.75 -17.83
CA ASP A 667 124.76 141.02 -16.74
C ASP A 667 124.09 140.87 -15.35
N TYR A 668 123.62 139.62 -15.14
CA TYR A 668 123.74 138.73 -13.97
C TYR A 668 123.28 139.14 -12.56
N GLY A 669 122.48 138.26 -11.94
CA GLY A 669 122.29 138.18 -10.49
C GLY A 669 120.98 137.51 -10.05
N THR A 670 121.02 136.18 -9.88
CA THR A 670 120.57 135.35 -8.72
C THR A 670 119.49 135.91 -7.75
N GLU A 671 118.56 135.11 -7.19
CA GLU A 671 118.60 133.68 -6.80
C GLU A 671 117.30 132.87 -7.09
N HIS A 672 117.31 131.60 -6.66
CA HIS A 672 116.21 130.62 -6.53
C HIS A 672 114.94 131.20 -5.84
N ILE A 673 113.74 130.59 -5.89
CA ILE A 673 113.30 129.17 -5.82
C ILE A 673 112.07 129.02 -6.75
N GLY A 674 111.72 127.89 -7.37
CA GLY A 674 112.20 126.50 -7.37
C GLY A 674 111.04 125.56 -7.73
N ASP A 675 111.36 124.35 -8.21
CA ASP A 675 110.70 123.04 -8.06
C ASP A 675 109.16 122.96 -7.77
N ASP A 676 108.38 122.03 -8.35
CA ASP A 676 108.78 120.67 -8.73
C ASP A 676 107.83 119.95 -9.74
N PHE A 677 108.30 118.78 -10.21
CA PHE A 677 107.63 117.53 -10.69
C PHE A 677 106.08 117.40 -10.84
N MET A 678 105.49 116.43 -11.61
CA MET A 678 106.02 115.19 -12.24
C MET A 678 105.14 114.64 -13.41
N THR A 679 105.74 113.74 -14.22
CA THR A 679 105.20 112.62 -15.03
C THR A 679 103.75 112.53 -15.56
N ALA A 680 103.62 112.17 -16.85
CA ALA A 680 102.57 111.29 -17.37
C ALA A 680 102.82 109.81 -17.00
N PRO A 681 101.83 108.89 -17.06
CA PRO A 681 101.90 107.90 -18.16
C PRO A 681 100.57 107.27 -18.68
N ARG A 682 100.53 107.08 -20.01
CA ARG A 682 100.13 105.86 -20.77
C ARG A 682 99.11 104.82 -20.21
N MET A 683 98.15 104.54 -21.11
CA MET A 683 97.72 103.21 -21.62
C MET A 683 96.70 102.31 -20.89
N ARG A 684 95.75 101.79 -21.71
CA ARG A 684 95.16 100.42 -21.69
C ARG A 684 94.16 100.12 -20.53
N ARG A 685 93.19 99.19 -20.63
CA ARG A 685 92.65 98.30 -21.70
C ARG A 685 91.30 97.72 -21.23
N LEU A 686 90.60 96.96 -22.12
CA LEU A 686 89.48 96.04 -21.82
C LEU A 686 88.19 96.79 -21.38
N SER A 687 86.95 96.47 -21.77
CA SER A 687 86.23 95.21 -22.06
C SER A 687 85.83 94.40 -20.83
N TYR A 688 84.56 94.53 -20.44
CA TYR A 688 83.61 93.42 -20.51
C TYR A 688 82.23 93.93 -20.93
#